data_AF-A0A970PJE5-F1
#
_entry.id   AF-A0A970PJE5-F1
#
_cell.length_a   1.000
_cell.length_b   1.000
_cell.length_c   1.000
_cell.angle_alpha   90.00
_cell.angle_beta   90.00
_cell.angle_gamma   90.00
#
_symmetry.space_group_name_H-M   'P 1'
#
loop_
_entity.id
_entity.type
_entity.pdbx_description
1 polymer ?
#
loop_
_entity_poly.entity_id
_entity_poly.type
_entity_poly.pdbx_seq_one_letter_code
_entity_poly.pdbx_strand_id
1 'polypeptide(L)'
;MRITMPKLLLLIVFVAVAMTMWADVDEYTFTSALGTYTEISGGTLLGDNTNTNVSFDNIPLGFTFNFNGEDHTAISVATKGYIAFGPSVVNNNTAISAATGTNNLAVALNRDIKSRDDGSLMYLLSGTAPNRVFTIQWKNYRRSPTSTQNDVLNFQIQLHEQDNVIKFVYGDFNTLTVATARTVQVGLRGESNADFNNRTTTTDWAATTAGTAANAACDLTADVFPASGLTFTFAPMQQGSVPGAAQTPNPVNNATNVAINAVLGWLSGGGEVDGYKVFLGTNNPPNNLVNGTTVTGNSYTHTANYNYSTIYYWQIVPFNASGDATDCPVWQFTTLADPTVSTFPYNQDFDTVTPPALPLGWTTLNLNGDNYTWETFADPNAHSTPNSMRIRYNQTEDMDDWLISPPLALGTEYPYQLKFWYRANSAAFPEALSVYWGTAPTAAALTNQLFSNTDITNDAYQQASAVFEVPTNGTYYIGFKGHSPANMFYLYLDDISIAEAIDNIIPPVNLTATVSGSDVHLSWLAPGTTPPPPDAFEDGFETYTDFALTFDPWVTVDVDQSTTYGMTGTDWPNAYAAQAYIIFNPSTTTPPLATLDAHGGSKMAACFAATASVNNDWLISPILEPQAGQSFNFWARSYTAQYGLERFKVGVSNGG
;
A
#
# COMPACT_ATOMS: atom_id res chain seq x y z
N MET A 1 66.84 5.14 31.10
CA MET A 1 66.52 3.76 30.69
C MET A 1 65.79 3.09 31.84
N ARG A 2 64.46 3.20 31.89
CA ARG A 2 63.59 2.54 32.87
C ARG A 2 62.48 1.87 32.07
N ILE A 3 62.55 0.56 31.97
CA ILE A 3 61.49 -0.28 31.39
C ILE A 3 60.53 -0.58 32.55
N THR A 4 59.29 -0.14 32.45
CA THR A 4 58.22 -0.55 33.36
C THR A 4 57.29 -1.52 32.64
N MET A 5 57.38 -2.80 33.00
CA MET A 5 56.32 -3.78 32.80
C MET A 5 55.11 -3.35 33.65
N PRO A 6 53.95 -3.08 33.03
CA PRO A 6 52.78 -3.90 33.33
C PRO A 6 51.81 -3.96 32.13
N LYS A 7 52.05 -4.86 31.19
CA LYS A 7 51.01 -5.30 30.22
C LYS A 7 50.88 -6.82 30.12
N LEU A 8 51.88 -7.56 30.62
CA LEU A 8 51.88 -9.02 30.55
C LEU A 8 51.08 -9.69 31.69
N LEU A 9 50.84 -9.01 32.82
CA LEU A 9 50.05 -9.57 33.93
C LEU A 9 48.53 -9.43 33.73
N LEU A 10 48.07 -8.47 32.93
CA LEU A 10 46.65 -8.28 32.63
C LEU A 10 46.15 -9.27 31.56
N LEU A 11 47.05 -9.72 30.68
CA LEU A 11 46.75 -10.70 29.63
C LEU A 11 46.64 -12.13 30.18
N ILE A 12 47.32 -12.45 31.30
CA ILE A 12 47.28 -13.79 31.91
C ILE A 12 46.09 -13.94 32.87
N VAL A 13 45.53 -12.84 33.40
CA VAL A 13 44.33 -12.88 34.25
C VAL A 13 43.03 -12.95 33.41
N PHE A 14 43.06 -12.59 32.12
CA PHE A 14 41.92 -12.77 31.21
C PHE A 14 41.85 -14.13 30.51
N VAL A 15 42.87 -15.00 30.66
CA VAL A 15 42.93 -16.33 30.01
C VAL A 15 42.64 -17.47 31.00
N ALA A 16 42.43 -17.19 32.29
CA ALA A 16 42.23 -18.19 33.33
C ALA A 16 40.84 -18.15 34.00
N VAL A 17 39.85 -17.57 33.34
CA VAL A 17 38.44 -17.82 33.64
C VAL A 17 37.74 -18.10 32.32
N ALA A 18 38.03 -19.26 31.73
CA ALA A 18 37.00 -19.96 30.96
C ALA A 18 35.91 -20.29 31.99
N MET A 19 35.01 -19.33 32.25
CA MET A 19 33.69 -19.70 32.70
C MET A 19 33.18 -20.60 31.58
N THR A 20 33.06 -21.89 31.88
CA THR A 20 32.13 -22.75 31.16
C THR A 20 30.77 -22.03 31.27
N MET A 21 30.48 -21.14 30.32
CA MET A 21 29.12 -20.73 30.07
C MET A 21 28.41 -22.03 29.74
N TRP A 22 27.54 -22.48 30.63
CA TRP A 22 26.65 -23.59 30.32
C TRP A 22 25.87 -23.17 29.07
N ALA A 23 25.91 -23.98 28.03
CA ALA A 23 25.15 -23.72 26.83
C ALA A 23 23.69 -24.00 27.17
N ASP A 24 22.87 -22.96 27.29
CA ASP A 24 21.45 -23.09 27.62
C ASP A 24 20.69 -23.72 26.44
N VAL A 25 19.63 -24.47 26.73
CA VAL A 25 18.83 -25.15 25.69
C VAL A 25 18.13 -24.14 24.78
N ASP A 26 17.85 -22.93 25.26
CA ASP A 26 17.28 -21.83 24.48
C ASP A 26 18.19 -21.38 23.32
N GLU A 27 19.49 -21.66 23.37
CA GLU A 27 20.47 -21.34 22.33
C GLU A 27 20.50 -22.36 21.18
N TYR A 28 19.83 -23.52 21.32
CA TYR A 28 19.73 -24.49 20.23
C TYR A 28 19.02 -23.90 19.02
N THR A 29 19.58 -24.08 17.83
CA THR A 29 18.89 -23.69 16.59
C THR A 29 17.81 -24.72 16.24
N PHE A 30 16.70 -24.26 15.66
CA PHE A 30 15.59 -25.10 15.23
C PHE A 30 15.39 -25.00 13.71
N THR A 31 15.25 -26.15 13.05
CA THR A 31 14.79 -26.26 11.67
C THR A 31 13.77 -27.39 11.51
N SER A 32 12.88 -27.27 10.52
CA SER A 32 11.91 -28.30 10.16
C SER A 32 11.95 -28.62 8.66
N ALA A 33 11.92 -29.91 8.32
CA ALA A 33 11.91 -30.37 6.94
C ALA A 33 11.09 -31.66 6.79
N LEU A 34 10.51 -31.86 5.60
CA LEU A 34 9.85 -33.12 5.24
C LEU A 34 10.88 -34.08 4.63
N GLY A 35 11.00 -35.26 5.23
CA GLY A 35 11.90 -36.32 4.79
C GLY A 35 11.22 -37.67 4.74
N THR A 36 11.93 -38.72 5.13
CA THR A 36 11.42 -40.10 5.14
C THR A 36 11.46 -40.64 6.56
N TYR A 37 10.33 -41.17 7.03
CA TYR A 37 10.29 -41.97 8.24
C TYR A 37 10.68 -43.41 7.92
N THR A 38 11.68 -43.93 8.61
CA THR A 38 12.10 -45.34 8.50
C THR A 38 11.99 -46.00 9.86
N GLU A 39 11.09 -46.97 9.99
CA GLU A 39 10.98 -47.76 11.22
C GLU A 39 12.30 -48.52 11.51
N ILE A 40 12.74 -48.50 12.77
CA ILE A 40 13.87 -49.33 13.18
C ILE A 40 13.46 -50.80 13.27
N SER A 41 14.35 -51.69 12.85
CA SER A 41 14.20 -53.15 12.98
C SER A 41 15.44 -53.75 13.65
N GLY A 42 15.27 -54.82 14.43
CA GLY A 42 16.38 -55.50 15.12
C GLY A 42 16.99 -54.75 16.32
N GLY A 43 16.32 -53.70 16.82
CA GLY A 43 16.73 -52.99 18.04
C GLY A 43 16.36 -53.73 19.34
N THR A 44 16.74 -53.13 20.47
CA THR A 44 16.41 -53.61 21.81
C THR A 44 15.02 -53.14 22.23
N LEU A 45 14.14 -54.08 22.56
CA LEU A 45 12.80 -53.80 23.08
C LEU A 45 12.88 -53.31 24.53
N LEU A 46 12.26 -52.16 24.82
CA LEU A 46 12.09 -51.64 26.17
C LEU A 46 10.71 -51.94 26.72
N GLY A 47 9.65 -51.68 25.93
CA GLY A 47 8.28 -51.88 26.38
C GLY A 47 7.30 -52.24 25.27
N ASP A 48 6.17 -52.80 25.68
CA ASP A 48 5.08 -53.27 24.82
C ASP A 48 3.71 -52.80 25.37
N ASN A 49 2.62 -53.46 24.95
CA ASN A 49 1.25 -53.13 25.35
C ASN A 49 0.97 -53.27 26.87
N THR A 50 1.87 -53.91 27.62
CA THR A 50 1.77 -54.05 29.08
C THR A 50 2.33 -52.84 29.83
N ASN A 51 3.14 -52.00 29.17
CA ASN A 51 3.77 -50.84 29.80
C ASN A 51 2.90 -49.58 29.67
N THR A 52 2.55 -48.97 30.81
CA THR A 52 1.91 -47.66 30.88
C THR A 52 2.49 -46.87 32.05
N ASN A 53 2.82 -45.60 31.84
CA ASN A 53 3.43 -44.74 32.87
C ASN A 53 4.75 -45.31 33.44
N VAL A 54 5.56 -45.98 32.61
CA VAL A 54 6.83 -46.61 32.99
C VAL A 54 8.02 -45.77 32.50
N SER A 55 9.11 -45.78 33.28
CA SER A 55 10.42 -45.23 32.93
C SER A 55 11.42 -46.37 32.69
N PHE A 56 12.32 -46.19 31.72
CA PHE A 56 13.44 -47.08 31.44
C PHE A 56 14.73 -46.31 31.63
N ASP A 57 15.46 -46.64 32.69
CA ASP A 57 16.55 -45.82 33.18
C ASP A 57 17.91 -46.32 32.71
N ASN A 58 18.86 -45.39 32.55
CA ASN A 58 20.28 -45.66 32.32
C ASN A 58 20.59 -46.57 31.10
N ILE A 59 19.99 -46.24 29.96
CA ILE A 59 20.22 -46.91 28.68
C ILE A 59 21.52 -46.36 28.05
N PRO A 60 22.55 -47.18 27.80
CA PRO A 60 23.81 -46.71 27.21
C PRO A 60 23.64 -46.22 25.77
N LEU A 61 24.19 -45.05 25.45
CA LEU A 61 24.18 -44.48 24.10
C LEU A 61 25.19 -45.15 23.17
N GLY A 62 26.29 -45.64 23.74
CA GLY A 62 27.43 -46.18 22.99
C GLY A 62 28.42 -45.12 22.50
N PHE A 63 28.11 -43.83 22.66
CA PHE A 63 29.00 -42.68 22.43
C PHE A 63 28.74 -41.60 23.48
N THR A 64 29.60 -40.58 23.53
CA THR A 64 29.38 -39.37 24.33
C THR A 64 28.55 -38.39 23.51
N PHE A 65 27.44 -37.92 24.06
CA PHE A 65 26.59 -36.90 23.47
C PHE A 65 26.57 -35.68 24.37
N ASN A 66 26.90 -34.51 23.83
CA ASN A 66 26.84 -33.26 24.59
C ASN A 66 25.42 -32.68 24.53
N PHE A 67 24.81 -32.42 25.67
CA PHE A 67 23.51 -31.77 25.78
C PHE A 67 23.55 -30.72 26.89
N ASN A 68 23.01 -29.53 26.63
CA ASN A 68 23.02 -28.42 27.60
C ASN A 68 24.43 -28.09 28.17
N GLY A 69 25.48 -28.28 27.35
CA GLY A 69 26.87 -28.10 27.75
C GLY A 69 27.48 -29.26 28.55
N GLU A 70 26.71 -30.31 28.89
CA GLU A 70 27.18 -31.47 29.65
C GLU A 70 27.31 -32.74 28.78
N ASP A 71 28.33 -33.55 29.07
CA ASP A 71 28.59 -34.80 28.37
C ASP A 71 27.79 -35.96 28.98
N HIS A 72 27.00 -36.64 28.15
CA HIS A 72 26.19 -37.79 28.55
C HIS A 72 26.60 -39.05 27.77
N THR A 73 26.65 -40.19 28.47
CA THR A 73 26.94 -41.51 27.87
C THR A 73 25.75 -42.48 27.95
N ALA A 74 24.68 -42.05 28.61
CA ALA A 74 23.45 -42.79 28.79
C ALA A 74 22.26 -41.83 28.85
N ILE A 75 21.07 -42.36 28.54
CA ILE A 75 19.79 -41.65 28.66
C ILE A 75 18.80 -42.48 29.47
N SER A 76 17.69 -41.86 29.84
CA SER A 76 16.53 -42.54 30.40
C SER A 76 15.29 -42.19 29.58
N VAL A 77 14.38 -43.14 29.38
CA VAL A 77 13.23 -43.00 28.47
C VAL A 77 11.92 -43.10 29.25
N ALA A 78 11.04 -42.11 29.08
CA ALA A 78 9.69 -42.15 29.61
C ALA A 78 8.72 -42.64 28.53
N THR A 79 7.83 -43.58 28.89
CA THR A 79 6.78 -44.07 27.96
C THR A 79 5.88 -42.96 27.40
N LYS A 80 5.87 -41.78 28.03
CA LYS A 80 5.12 -40.59 27.66
C LYS A 80 5.78 -39.71 26.59
N GLY A 81 6.62 -40.28 25.73
CA GLY A 81 7.11 -39.65 24.49
C GLY A 81 8.27 -38.67 24.63
N TYR A 82 9.14 -38.88 25.62
CA TYR A 82 10.35 -38.10 25.82
C TYR A 82 11.47 -38.90 26.49
N ILE A 83 12.69 -38.36 26.40
CA ILE A 83 13.88 -38.88 27.08
C ILE A 83 14.48 -37.82 28.00
N ALA A 84 15.30 -38.27 28.96
CA ALA A 84 16.16 -37.44 29.78
C ALA A 84 17.63 -37.81 29.54
N PHE A 85 18.49 -36.80 29.48
CA PHE A 85 19.94 -36.95 29.46
C PHE A 85 20.44 -37.12 30.89
N GLY A 86 20.37 -38.36 31.37
CA GLY A 86 20.70 -38.69 32.75
C GLY A 86 20.32 -40.11 33.13
N PRO A 87 20.70 -40.54 34.34
CA PRO A 87 20.55 -41.92 34.80
C PRO A 87 19.12 -42.30 35.19
N SER A 88 18.19 -41.34 35.29
CA SER A 88 16.78 -41.63 35.57
C SER A 88 15.83 -40.61 34.94
N VAL A 89 14.57 -41.00 34.77
CA VAL A 89 13.50 -40.10 34.33
C VAL A 89 12.20 -40.30 35.10
N VAL A 90 11.57 -39.20 35.50
CA VAL A 90 10.25 -39.18 36.14
C VAL A 90 9.19 -39.02 35.06
N ASN A 91 8.17 -39.90 35.05
CA ASN A 91 7.03 -39.81 34.13
C ASN A 91 6.13 -38.60 34.42
N ASN A 92 5.87 -37.78 33.40
CA ASN A 92 5.08 -36.57 33.48
C ASN A 92 4.27 -36.36 32.18
N ASN A 93 3.14 -35.67 32.29
CA ASN A 93 2.26 -35.31 31.17
C ASN A 93 2.59 -33.93 30.57
N THR A 94 3.39 -33.14 31.28
CA THR A 94 3.80 -31.79 30.91
C THR A 94 5.28 -31.60 31.25
N ALA A 95 6.13 -32.45 30.68
CA ALA A 95 7.54 -32.62 31.05
C ALA A 95 8.36 -31.32 30.89
N ILE A 96 8.08 -30.50 29.87
CA ILE A 96 8.79 -29.23 29.67
C ILE A 96 8.39 -28.21 30.75
N SER A 97 7.08 -28.00 30.95
CA SER A 97 6.60 -26.94 31.85
C SER A 97 6.52 -27.31 33.32
N ALA A 98 6.66 -28.59 33.68
CA ALA A 98 6.47 -29.04 35.05
C ALA A 98 7.42 -28.34 36.02
N ALA A 99 6.87 -27.76 37.09
CA ALA A 99 7.63 -27.08 38.13
C ALA A 99 8.57 -28.03 38.89
N THR A 100 8.19 -29.31 39.00
CA THR A 100 9.01 -30.39 39.57
C THR A 100 9.06 -31.55 38.58
N GLY A 101 10.21 -32.19 38.46
CA GLY A 101 10.41 -33.29 37.52
C GLY A 101 11.88 -33.46 37.14
N THR A 102 12.11 -34.23 36.09
CA THR A 102 13.43 -34.42 35.50
C THR A 102 13.76 -33.25 34.58
N ASN A 103 15.00 -32.76 34.64
CA ASN A 103 15.56 -31.76 33.74
C ASN A 103 16.32 -32.43 32.59
N ASN A 104 16.85 -31.64 31.67
CA ASN A 104 17.63 -32.10 30.53
C ASN A 104 16.88 -33.11 29.67
N LEU A 105 15.79 -32.63 29.04
CA LEU A 105 14.85 -33.45 28.31
C LEU A 105 14.85 -33.15 26.81
N ALA A 106 14.70 -34.21 26.02
CA ALA A 106 14.26 -34.12 24.64
C ALA A 106 12.86 -34.72 24.50
N VAL A 107 11.91 -33.90 24.06
CA VAL A 107 10.47 -34.13 24.17
C VAL A 107 9.85 -34.12 22.77
N ALA A 108 9.73 -35.29 22.15
CA ALA A 108 9.15 -35.39 20.80
C ALA A 108 7.62 -35.25 20.80
N LEU A 109 6.95 -35.89 21.77
CA LEU A 109 5.50 -35.84 21.88
C LEU A 109 5.08 -36.18 23.30
N ASN A 110 5.08 -35.18 24.19
CA ASN A 110 4.72 -35.45 25.58
C ASN A 110 3.23 -35.28 25.85
N ARG A 111 2.60 -36.41 26.18
CA ARG A 111 1.27 -36.47 26.78
C ARG A 111 1.05 -37.78 27.53
N ASP A 112 -0.15 -37.97 28.08
CA ASP A 112 -0.58 -39.25 28.66
C ASP A 112 -0.86 -40.26 27.54
N ILE A 113 0.22 -40.83 27.01
CA ILE A 113 0.19 -41.83 25.94
C ILE A 113 0.63 -43.19 26.47
N LYS A 114 0.15 -44.25 25.81
CA LYS A 114 0.54 -45.64 26.09
C LYS A 114 0.61 -46.45 24.80
N SER A 115 1.29 -47.59 24.86
CA SER A 115 1.35 -48.51 23.73
C SER A 115 -0.03 -49.13 23.42
N ARG A 116 -0.27 -49.42 22.15
CA ARG A 116 -1.36 -50.27 21.67
C ARG A 116 -0.96 -51.75 21.73
N ASP A 117 -1.91 -52.65 21.46
CA ASP A 117 -1.66 -54.09 21.40
C ASP A 117 -0.66 -54.48 20.30
N ASP A 118 -0.57 -53.67 19.24
CA ASP A 118 0.37 -53.78 18.13
C ASP A 118 1.52 -52.76 18.21
N GLY A 119 1.76 -52.18 19.39
CA GLY A 119 2.78 -51.16 19.62
C GLY A 119 3.97 -51.62 20.44
N SER A 120 5.07 -50.87 20.31
CA SER A 120 6.34 -51.15 20.97
C SER A 120 7.16 -49.89 21.19
N LEU A 121 7.92 -49.85 22.29
CA LEU A 121 9.00 -48.90 22.53
C LEU A 121 10.33 -49.64 22.44
N MET A 122 11.19 -49.20 21.53
CA MET A 122 12.50 -49.83 21.30
C MET A 122 13.56 -48.80 20.96
N TYR A 123 14.84 -49.19 21.09
CA TYR A 123 15.95 -48.37 20.63
C TYR A 123 16.92 -49.16 19.75
N LEU A 124 17.66 -48.47 18.91
CA LEU A 124 18.72 -49.03 18.06
C LEU A 124 19.88 -48.05 17.96
N LEU A 125 21.09 -48.52 18.23
CA LEU A 125 22.33 -47.84 17.85
C LEU A 125 22.73 -48.32 16.45
N SER A 126 22.79 -47.39 15.50
CA SER A 126 23.11 -47.67 14.10
C SER A 126 24.34 -46.89 13.64
N GLY A 127 24.91 -47.30 12.50
CA GLY A 127 26.11 -46.68 11.92
C GLY A 127 27.42 -47.15 12.57
N THR A 128 28.49 -46.42 12.28
CA THR A 128 29.84 -46.67 12.79
C THR A 128 30.45 -45.36 13.26
N ALA A 129 31.28 -45.39 14.31
CA ALA A 129 31.94 -44.19 14.80
C ALA A 129 32.75 -43.51 13.68
N PRO A 130 32.79 -42.16 13.62
CA PRO A 130 32.15 -41.20 14.53
C PRO A 130 30.73 -40.77 14.10
N ASN A 131 30.08 -41.52 13.21
CA ASN A 131 28.79 -41.18 12.59
C ASN A 131 27.66 -42.08 13.08
N ARG A 132 27.68 -42.47 14.36
CA ARG A 132 26.60 -43.31 14.93
C ARG A 132 25.35 -42.49 15.17
N VAL A 133 24.21 -43.16 15.09
CA VAL A 133 22.90 -42.58 15.43
C VAL A 133 22.20 -43.51 16.42
N PHE A 134 21.89 -42.97 17.60
CA PHE A 134 21.07 -43.64 18.61
C PHE A 134 19.61 -43.24 18.40
N THR A 135 18.75 -44.19 18.02
CA THR A 135 17.33 -43.95 17.73
C THR A 135 16.45 -44.63 18.77
N ILE A 136 15.51 -43.89 19.37
CA ILE A 136 14.42 -44.41 20.21
C ILE A 136 13.13 -44.26 19.42
N GLN A 137 12.32 -45.31 19.35
CA GLN A 137 11.08 -45.35 18.58
C GLN A 137 9.88 -45.71 19.45
N TRP A 138 8.85 -44.86 19.42
CA TRP A 138 7.50 -45.17 19.86
C TRP A 138 6.69 -45.58 18.63
N LYS A 139 6.36 -46.88 18.53
CA LYS A 139 5.57 -47.44 17.44
C LYS A 139 4.16 -47.75 17.92
N ASN A 140 3.16 -47.32 17.16
CA ASN A 140 1.74 -47.55 17.41
C ASN A 140 1.36 -47.20 18.87
N TYR A 141 1.72 -46.00 19.31
CA TYR A 141 1.25 -45.45 20.58
C TYR A 141 -0.12 -44.78 20.42
N ARG A 142 -0.80 -44.50 21.52
CA ARG A 142 -2.09 -43.79 21.56
C ARG A 142 -2.22 -42.93 22.80
N ARG A 143 -3.11 -41.93 22.78
CA ARG A 143 -3.54 -41.25 24.03
C ARG A 143 -4.33 -42.22 24.92
N SER A 144 -4.16 -42.10 26.24
CA SER A 144 -4.87 -42.87 27.27
C SER A 144 -6.41 -42.64 27.17
N PRO A 145 -7.28 -43.62 27.50
CA PRO A 145 -8.30 -44.18 26.58
C PRO A 145 -9.57 -43.34 26.32
N THR A 146 -10.04 -43.40 25.06
CA THR A 146 -11.49 -43.40 24.72
C THR A 146 -11.83 -44.73 24.04
N SER A 147 -12.90 -45.38 24.49
CA SER A 147 -13.17 -46.81 24.33
C SER A 147 -13.73 -47.25 22.97
N THR A 148 -13.50 -46.52 21.89
CA THR A 148 -13.99 -46.94 20.55
C THR A 148 -13.08 -46.60 19.38
N GLN A 149 -12.06 -45.74 19.55
CA GLN A 149 -11.10 -45.39 18.49
C GLN A 149 -9.73 -45.20 19.14
N ASN A 150 -8.75 -46.01 18.74
CA ASN A 150 -7.39 -45.91 19.26
C ASN A 150 -6.58 -45.07 18.27
N ASP A 151 -6.03 -43.92 18.70
CA ASP A 151 -5.02 -43.21 17.92
C ASP A 151 -3.87 -44.15 17.53
N VAL A 152 -3.15 -43.85 16.47
CA VAL A 152 -1.88 -44.48 16.10
C VAL A 152 -0.86 -43.38 15.99
N LEU A 153 0.13 -43.38 16.87
CA LEU A 153 1.21 -42.40 16.94
C LEU A 153 2.54 -43.13 16.72
N ASN A 154 3.27 -42.75 15.68
CA ASN A 154 4.59 -43.29 15.36
C ASN A 154 5.61 -42.15 15.35
N PHE A 155 6.64 -42.20 16.17
CA PHE A 155 7.67 -41.16 16.19
C PHE A 155 8.98 -41.67 16.78
N GLN A 156 10.05 -40.93 16.49
CA GLN A 156 11.40 -41.25 16.94
C GLN A 156 12.08 -40.02 17.55
N ILE A 157 13.00 -40.29 18.48
CA ILE A 157 14.07 -39.36 18.87
C ILE A 157 15.38 -39.97 18.38
N GLN A 158 16.13 -39.21 17.58
CA GLN A 158 17.44 -39.59 17.06
C GLN A 158 18.51 -38.67 17.63
N LEU A 159 19.59 -39.26 18.14
CA LEU A 159 20.77 -38.55 18.66
C LEU A 159 21.96 -38.87 17.76
N HIS A 160 22.56 -37.82 17.19
CA HIS A 160 23.66 -37.93 16.23
C HIS A 160 25.01 -37.70 16.92
N GLU A 161 25.94 -38.64 16.78
CA GLU A 161 27.23 -38.62 17.48
C GLU A 161 28.14 -37.45 17.05
N GLN A 162 28.21 -37.14 15.75
CA GLN A 162 29.23 -36.23 15.22
C GLN A 162 28.99 -34.77 15.62
N ASP A 163 27.73 -34.35 15.64
CA ASP A 163 27.31 -32.94 15.72
C ASP A 163 26.42 -32.66 16.94
N ASN A 164 26.16 -33.67 17.77
CA ASN A 164 25.26 -33.62 18.92
C ASN A 164 23.84 -33.11 18.55
N VAL A 165 23.40 -33.38 17.32
CA VAL A 165 22.09 -32.96 16.84
C VAL A 165 21.00 -33.91 17.36
N ILE A 166 19.89 -33.32 17.80
CA ILE A 166 18.67 -34.04 18.19
C ILE A 166 17.65 -33.90 17.07
N LYS A 167 17.09 -35.02 16.61
CA LYS A 167 15.99 -35.03 15.65
C LYS A 167 14.76 -35.71 16.22
N PHE A 168 13.60 -35.08 16.03
CA PHE A 168 12.30 -35.71 16.21
C PHE A 168 11.76 -36.05 14.83
N VAL A 169 11.64 -37.35 14.53
CA VAL A 169 11.17 -37.82 13.22
C VAL A 169 9.80 -38.46 13.41
N TYR A 170 8.78 -37.87 12.80
CA TYR A 170 7.40 -38.36 12.90
C TYR A 170 7.09 -39.33 11.77
N GLY A 171 6.47 -40.45 12.10
CA GLY A 171 5.93 -41.42 11.16
C GLY A 171 4.43 -41.21 10.94
N ASP A 172 3.73 -42.28 10.56
CA ASP A 172 2.30 -42.20 10.31
C ASP A 172 1.52 -41.95 11.60
N PHE A 173 0.68 -40.91 11.57
CA PHE A 173 -0.31 -40.63 12.58
C PHE A 173 -1.69 -40.93 12.00
N ASN A 174 -2.41 -41.90 12.59
CA ASN A 174 -3.74 -42.30 12.15
C ASN A 174 -4.74 -42.24 13.31
N THR A 175 -6.03 -42.23 12.97
CA THR A 175 -7.16 -42.39 13.92
C THR A 175 -7.16 -41.39 15.09
N LEU A 176 -6.68 -40.17 14.84
CA LEU A 176 -6.58 -39.08 15.82
C LEU A 176 -7.96 -38.56 16.26
N THR A 177 -8.34 -38.84 17.51
CA THR A 177 -9.65 -38.46 18.05
C THR A 177 -9.61 -37.22 18.96
N VAL A 178 -10.43 -36.21 18.68
CA VAL A 178 -10.44 -34.91 19.41
C VAL A 178 -11.08 -34.94 20.81
N ALA A 179 -11.66 -36.07 21.22
CA ALA A 179 -12.33 -36.22 22.52
C ALA A 179 -11.36 -36.34 23.73
N THR A 180 -10.05 -36.35 23.49
CA THR A 180 -9.01 -36.38 24.52
C THR A 180 -8.21 -35.08 24.53
N ALA A 181 -7.24 -34.95 25.43
CA ALA A 181 -6.39 -33.77 25.51
C ALA A 181 -5.72 -33.47 24.15
N ARG A 182 -6.07 -32.31 23.61
CA ARG A 182 -5.69 -31.87 22.26
C ARG A 182 -4.24 -31.42 22.15
N THR A 183 -3.63 -31.00 23.25
CA THR A 183 -2.30 -30.39 23.22
C THR A 183 -1.22 -31.36 23.69
N VAL A 184 -0.06 -31.29 23.04
CA VAL A 184 1.16 -32.05 23.38
C VAL A 184 2.34 -31.10 23.51
N GLN A 185 3.28 -31.39 24.42
CA GLN A 185 4.52 -30.63 24.52
C GLN A 185 5.58 -31.22 23.60
N VAL A 186 6.25 -30.33 22.84
CA VAL A 186 7.27 -30.68 21.86
C VAL A 186 8.43 -29.70 21.99
N GLY A 187 9.65 -30.20 22.16
CA GLY A 187 10.84 -29.37 22.30
C GLY A 187 11.89 -29.94 23.23
N LEU A 188 12.73 -29.05 23.72
CA LEU A 188 13.79 -29.32 24.65
C LEU A 188 13.55 -28.58 25.98
N ARG A 189 14.05 -29.14 27.07
CA ARG A 189 14.13 -28.52 28.41
C ARG A 189 15.54 -28.73 28.95
N GLY A 190 16.19 -27.69 29.46
CA GLY A 190 17.50 -27.80 30.11
C GLY A 190 17.40 -27.92 31.63
N GLU A 191 18.19 -27.12 32.36
CA GLU A 191 18.37 -27.23 33.83
C GLU A 191 17.15 -26.78 34.64
N SER A 192 16.17 -26.15 33.99
CA SER A 192 14.92 -25.75 34.64
C SER A 192 13.80 -25.67 33.62
N ASN A 193 12.56 -25.49 34.09
CA ASN A 193 11.45 -25.18 33.19
C ASN A 193 11.48 -23.72 32.67
N ALA A 194 12.47 -22.91 33.06
CA ALA A 194 12.71 -21.59 32.46
C ALA A 194 13.69 -21.65 31.28
N ASP A 195 14.48 -22.73 31.20
CA ASP A 195 15.43 -23.00 30.13
C ASP A 195 14.80 -24.02 29.17
N PHE A 196 14.24 -23.53 28.07
CA PHE A 196 13.47 -24.34 27.13
C PHE A 196 13.59 -23.84 25.70
N ASN A 197 13.44 -24.77 24.76
CA ASN A 197 13.28 -24.50 23.34
C ASN A 197 12.15 -25.39 22.82
N ASN A 198 10.93 -24.89 22.91
CA ASN A 198 9.72 -25.63 22.58
C ASN A 198 8.96 -25.04 21.39
N ARG A 199 8.08 -25.84 20.80
CA ARG A 199 7.32 -25.50 19.61
C ARG A 199 5.84 -25.33 19.91
N THR A 200 5.20 -24.44 19.17
CA THR A 200 3.75 -24.22 19.24
C THR A 200 3.14 -24.15 17.84
N THR A 201 1.94 -24.71 17.70
CA THR A 201 1.10 -24.59 16.51
C THR A 201 -0.33 -24.97 16.84
N THR A 202 -1.28 -24.34 16.15
CA THR A 202 -2.70 -24.70 16.20
C THR A 202 -3.24 -25.12 14.83
N THR A 203 -2.42 -25.05 13.77
CA THR A 203 -2.87 -25.18 12.38
C THR A 203 -2.00 -26.11 11.54
N ASP A 204 -0.68 -26.00 11.64
CA ASP A 204 0.24 -26.76 10.79
C ASP A 204 1.53 -27.12 11.54
N TRP A 205 1.88 -28.41 11.55
CA TRP A 205 3.11 -28.92 12.16
C TRP A 205 4.35 -28.66 11.29
N ALA A 206 4.21 -28.44 9.98
CA ALA A 206 5.33 -28.06 9.13
C ALA A 206 5.75 -26.59 9.34
N ALA A 207 4.86 -25.76 9.89
CA ALA A 207 5.06 -24.32 10.08
C ALA A 207 4.95 -23.90 11.56
N THR A 208 5.50 -24.70 12.49
CA THR A 208 5.49 -24.33 13.92
C THR A 208 6.27 -23.04 14.19
N THR A 209 5.87 -22.32 15.23
CA THR A 209 6.63 -21.18 15.78
C THR A 209 7.29 -21.54 17.10
N ALA A 210 8.28 -20.75 17.53
CA ALA A 210 8.91 -20.92 18.84
C ALA A 210 7.89 -20.58 19.94
N GLY A 211 7.82 -21.42 20.97
CA GLY A 211 7.01 -21.14 22.15
C GLY A 211 7.61 -19.99 22.96
N THR A 212 6.75 -19.09 23.44
CA THR A 212 7.15 -17.97 24.30
C THR A 212 7.10 -18.30 25.79
N ALA A 213 6.70 -19.52 26.14
CA ALA A 213 6.61 -20.03 27.49
C ALA A 213 6.78 -21.55 27.50
N ALA A 214 7.29 -22.11 28.61
CA ALA A 214 7.54 -23.54 28.74
C ALA A 214 6.28 -24.42 28.57
N ASN A 215 5.10 -23.86 28.83
CA ASN A 215 3.81 -24.53 28.65
C ASN A 215 3.21 -24.37 27.24
N ALA A 216 3.92 -23.74 26.30
CA ALA A 216 3.53 -23.76 24.90
C ALA A 216 3.43 -25.20 24.37
N ALA A 217 2.51 -25.42 23.44
CA ALA A 217 2.12 -26.75 23.02
C ALA A 217 1.67 -26.77 21.56
N CYS A 218 1.75 -27.94 20.94
CA CYS A 218 1.23 -28.19 19.61
C CYS A 218 -0.14 -28.87 19.71
N ASP A 219 -1.10 -28.44 18.89
CA ASP A 219 -2.37 -29.14 18.73
C ASP A 219 -2.16 -30.49 18.01
N LEU A 220 -2.87 -31.51 18.49
CA LEU A 220 -2.90 -32.86 17.93
C LEU A 220 -4.36 -33.31 17.76
N THR A 221 -4.89 -33.10 16.57
CA THR A 221 -6.29 -33.34 16.19
C THR A 221 -6.38 -34.19 14.92
N ALA A 222 -7.60 -34.48 14.44
CA ALA A 222 -7.80 -35.18 13.17
C ALA A 222 -7.29 -34.39 11.95
N ASP A 223 -7.17 -33.06 12.06
CA ASP A 223 -6.77 -32.17 10.97
C ASP A 223 -5.38 -31.56 11.18
N VAL A 224 -4.91 -31.50 12.44
CA VAL A 224 -3.65 -30.86 12.83
C VAL A 224 -2.75 -31.90 13.49
N PHE A 225 -1.80 -32.42 12.73
CA PHE A 225 -0.85 -33.44 13.17
C PHE A 225 0.40 -33.44 12.28
N PRO A 226 1.54 -34.00 12.74
CA PRO A 226 2.74 -34.04 11.92
C PRO A 226 2.56 -34.99 10.74
N ALA A 227 2.90 -34.54 9.53
CA ALA A 227 2.97 -35.41 8.36
C ALA A 227 4.05 -36.49 8.54
N SER A 228 3.83 -37.67 7.97
CA SER A 228 4.83 -38.74 7.97
C SER A 228 6.11 -38.28 7.27
N GLY A 229 7.25 -38.47 7.93
CA GLY A 229 8.55 -37.98 7.49
C GLY A 229 8.90 -36.56 7.95
N LEU A 230 7.97 -35.83 8.58
CA LEU A 230 8.28 -34.51 9.15
C LEU A 230 9.37 -34.68 10.22
N THR A 231 10.41 -33.87 10.11
CA THR A 231 11.56 -33.91 11.01
C THR A 231 11.78 -32.54 11.62
N PHE A 232 11.78 -32.47 12.95
CA PHE A 232 12.27 -31.32 13.71
C PHE A 232 13.72 -31.56 14.11
N THR A 233 14.59 -30.62 13.80
CA THR A 233 16.02 -30.70 14.09
C THR A 233 16.38 -29.60 15.07
N PHE A 234 16.92 -30.00 16.22
CA PHE A 234 17.53 -29.10 17.21
C PHE A 234 19.04 -29.32 17.18
N ALA A 235 19.79 -28.28 16.84
CA ALA A 235 21.24 -28.34 16.77
C ALA A 235 21.86 -27.41 17.83
N PRO A 236 22.83 -27.88 18.64
CA PRO A 236 23.51 -27.04 19.62
C PRO A 236 24.26 -25.92 18.93
N MET A 237 24.55 -24.84 19.67
CA MET A 237 25.53 -23.85 19.21
C MET A 237 26.90 -24.52 19.07
N GLN A 238 27.41 -24.62 17.85
CA GLN A 238 28.77 -25.11 17.62
C GLN A 238 29.78 -23.99 17.85
N GLN A 239 30.46 -23.99 19.00
CA GLN A 239 31.66 -23.17 19.21
C GLN A 239 32.72 -23.53 18.15
N GLY A 240 33.34 -22.51 17.55
CA GLY A 240 34.37 -22.68 16.51
C GLY A 240 33.84 -22.90 15.09
N SER A 241 32.53 -22.71 14.87
CA SER A 241 31.93 -22.70 13.52
C SER A 241 31.62 -21.26 13.06
N VAL A 242 31.52 -21.06 11.76
CA VAL A 242 31.06 -19.78 11.20
C VAL A 242 29.58 -19.57 11.53
N PRO A 243 29.08 -18.32 11.64
CA PRO A 243 27.69 -18.10 12.01
C PRO A 243 26.71 -18.56 10.92
N GLY A 244 25.44 -18.73 11.30
CA GLY A 244 24.35 -19.02 10.35
C GLY A 244 24.01 -17.80 9.49
N ALA A 245 23.62 -18.03 8.23
CA ALA A 245 23.21 -16.97 7.30
C ALA A 245 22.04 -16.15 7.87
N ALA A 246 22.08 -14.83 7.68
CA ALA A 246 21.03 -13.92 8.15
C ALA A 246 19.65 -14.31 7.57
N GLN A 247 18.59 -14.09 8.36
CA GLN A 247 17.22 -14.51 8.05
C GLN A 247 16.24 -13.34 8.15
N THR A 248 15.02 -13.51 7.64
CA THR A 248 13.91 -12.56 7.86
C THR A 248 14.25 -11.12 7.42
N PRO A 249 14.59 -10.90 6.14
CA PRO A 249 14.97 -9.59 5.64
C PRO A 249 13.85 -8.57 5.77
N ASN A 250 14.24 -7.32 6.03
CA ASN A 250 13.41 -6.12 5.93
C ASN A 250 14.18 -5.06 5.13
N PRO A 251 13.69 -4.54 4.00
CA PRO A 251 12.47 -4.94 3.30
C PRO A 251 12.45 -6.44 2.99
N VAL A 252 11.25 -7.05 3.07
CA VAL A 252 11.09 -8.47 2.75
C VAL A 252 11.54 -8.77 1.33
N ASN A 253 12.04 -9.98 1.09
CA ASN A 253 12.53 -10.34 -0.24
C ASN A 253 11.42 -10.19 -1.30
N ASN A 254 11.73 -9.51 -2.40
CA ASN A 254 10.80 -9.10 -3.47
C ASN A 254 9.77 -8.05 -3.07
N ALA A 255 9.98 -7.30 -1.99
CA ALA A 255 9.11 -6.16 -1.66
C ALA A 255 9.08 -5.13 -2.81
N THR A 256 7.90 -4.60 -3.10
CA THR A 256 7.68 -3.49 -4.04
C THR A 256 7.21 -2.26 -3.28
N ASN A 257 7.27 -1.07 -3.90
CA ASN A 257 6.85 0.19 -3.30
C ASN A 257 7.60 0.52 -1.99
N VAL A 258 8.85 0.09 -1.88
CA VAL A 258 9.69 0.38 -0.71
C VAL A 258 10.09 1.85 -0.71
N ALA A 259 9.98 2.50 0.45
CA ALA A 259 10.38 3.89 0.64
C ALA A 259 11.83 4.15 0.20
N ILE A 260 12.11 5.27 -0.46
CA ILE A 260 13.46 5.63 -0.90
C ILE A 260 14.45 5.90 0.26
N ASN A 261 13.97 5.99 1.49
CA ASN A 261 14.77 6.11 2.71
C ASN A 261 14.73 4.83 3.58
N ALA A 262 14.35 3.69 2.99
CA ALA A 262 14.20 2.44 3.74
C ALA A 262 15.50 1.99 4.44
N VAL A 263 15.33 1.49 5.66
CA VAL A 263 16.41 0.89 6.46
C VAL A 263 16.42 -0.61 6.18
N LEU A 264 17.60 -1.16 5.87
CA LEU A 264 17.79 -2.60 5.75
C LEU A 264 17.87 -3.21 7.16
N GLY A 265 17.23 -4.34 7.41
CA GLY A 265 17.20 -5.03 8.69
C GLY A 265 17.04 -6.54 8.53
N TRP A 266 17.55 -7.32 9.49
CA TRP A 266 17.58 -8.78 9.40
C TRP A 266 17.64 -9.42 10.80
N LEU A 267 17.28 -10.70 10.91
CA LEU A 267 17.54 -11.51 12.10
C LEU A 267 18.81 -12.34 11.93
N SER A 268 19.48 -12.66 13.04
CA SER A 268 20.60 -13.60 13.06
C SER A 268 20.14 -15.00 12.61
N GLY A 269 21.00 -15.71 11.87
CA GLY A 269 20.79 -17.11 11.52
C GLY A 269 21.15 -18.11 12.64
N GLY A 270 21.64 -17.62 13.79
CA GLY A 270 22.16 -18.43 14.89
C GLY A 270 23.68 -18.58 14.87
N GLY A 271 24.23 -19.18 15.93
CA GLY A 271 25.67 -19.22 16.20
C GLY A 271 26.21 -17.91 16.77
N GLU A 272 27.49 -17.92 17.14
CA GLU A 272 28.19 -16.73 17.64
C GLU A 272 28.41 -15.73 16.48
N VAL A 273 27.94 -14.49 16.62
CA VAL A 273 28.06 -13.43 15.60
C VAL A 273 28.79 -12.22 16.18
N ASP A 274 29.96 -11.88 15.63
CA ASP A 274 30.71 -10.66 15.99
C ASP A 274 30.21 -9.44 15.20
N GLY A 275 29.64 -9.67 14.03
CA GLY A 275 29.04 -8.62 13.20
C GLY A 275 28.56 -9.12 11.85
N TYR A 276 28.20 -8.18 11.00
CA TYR A 276 27.63 -8.42 9.67
C TYR A 276 28.33 -7.57 8.62
N LYS A 277 28.71 -8.18 7.51
CA LYS A 277 29.15 -7.48 6.30
C LYS A 277 27.94 -7.21 5.41
N VAL A 278 27.70 -5.94 5.11
CA VAL A 278 26.59 -5.46 4.29
C VAL A 278 27.05 -5.25 2.85
N PHE A 279 26.29 -5.81 1.92
CA PHE A 279 26.44 -5.59 0.48
C PHE A 279 25.12 -5.07 -0.09
N LEU A 280 25.19 -4.03 -0.90
CA LEU A 280 24.03 -3.38 -1.50
C LEU A 280 24.39 -2.87 -2.88
N GLY A 281 23.48 -3.01 -3.82
CA GLY A 281 23.70 -2.54 -5.17
C GLY A 281 22.48 -2.65 -6.08
N THR A 282 22.61 -2.08 -7.28
CA THR A 282 21.65 -2.30 -8.38
C THR A 282 22.08 -3.46 -9.28
N ASN A 283 23.24 -4.06 -9.02
CA ASN A 283 23.73 -5.28 -9.65
C ASN A 283 23.53 -6.52 -8.76
N ASN A 284 23.55 -7.70 -9.37
CA ASN A 284 23.48 -8.98 -8.68
C ASN A 284 24.66 -9.88 -9.11
N PRO A 285 25.60 -10.26 -8.22
CA PRO A 285 25.63 -9.98 -6.78
C PRO A 285 25.87 -8.49 -6.46
N PRO A 286 25.33 -7.98 -5.34
CA PRO A 286 25.40 -6.57 -5.01
C PRO A 286 26.80 -6.16 -4.56
N ASN A 287 27.37 -5.13 -5.18
CA ASN A 287 28.66 -4.56 -4.73
C ASN A 287 28.92 -3.10 -5.15
N ASN A 288 28.03 -2.48 -5.94
CA ASN A 288 28.30 -1.17 -6.53
C ASN A 288 27.91 0.03 -5.63
N LEU A 289 27.14 -0.17 -4.56
CA LEU A 289 26.77 0.90 -3.62
C LEU A 289 27.35 0.70 -2.23
N VAL A 290 27.31 -0.53 -1.72
CA VAL A 290 27.96 -0.95 -0.48
C VAL A 290 28.64 -2.28 -0.73
N ASN A 291 29.89 -2.39 -0.31
CA ASN A 291 30.72 -3.56 -0.58
C ASN A 291 31.44 -4.00 0.70
N GLY A 292 30.77 -4.82 1.50
CA GLY A 292 31.33 -5.43 2.70
C GLY A 292 31.48 -4.48 3.90
N THR A 293 30.64 -3.46 4.02
CA THR A 293 30.66 -2.57 5.20
C THR A 293 30.23 -3.34 6.43
N THR A 294 31.04 -3.32 7.50
CA THR A 294 30.75 -4.02 8.74
C THR A 294 29.84 -3.22 9.66
N VAL A 295 28.82 -3.88 10.22
CA VAL A 295 27.99 -3.38 11.32
C VAL A 295 27.87 -4.44 12.42
N THR A 296 27.65 -4.01 13.66
CA THR A 296 27.42 -4.92 14.81
C THR A 296 25.95 -5.10 15.16
N GLY A 297 25.09 -4.19 14.69
CA GLY A 297 23.64 -4.29 14.84
C GLY A 297 22.98 -5.07 13.70
N ASN A 298 21.67 -5.28 13.86
CA ASN A 298 20.81 -6.01 12.92
C ASN A 298 20.12 -5.10 11.89
N SER A 299 20.71 -3.93 11.63
CA SER A 299 20.20 -2.96 10.67
C SER A 299 21.30 -2.13 10.01
N TYR A 300 20.99 -1.59 8.85
CA TYR A 300 21.84 -0.71 8.06
C TYR A 300 21.01 0.37 7.35
N THR A 301 21.38 1.64 7.55
CA THR A 301 20.79 2.78 6.85
C THR A 301 21.78 3.28 5.80
N HIS A 302 21.36 3.29 4.53
CA HIS A 302 22.18 3.88 3.47
C HIS A 302 22.24 5.41 3.62
N THR A 303 23.38 6.02 3.34
CA THR A 303 23.60 7.46 3.58
C THR A 303 22.84 8.38 2.63
N ALA A 304 22.55 7.90 1.41
CA ALA A 304 21.73 8.59 0.43
C ALA A 304 20.37 7.89 0.31
N ASN A 305 19.36 8.63 -0.14
CA ASN A 305 18.11 8.01 -0.58
C ASN A 305 18.37 7.13 -1.81
N TYR A 306 17.65 6.03 -1.89
CA TYR A 306 17.56 5.22 -3.09
C TYR A 306 16.91 5.99 -4.23
N ASN A 307 17.22 5.60 -5.47
CA ASN A 307 16.53 6.11 -6.65
C ASN A 307 15.12 5.54 -6.72
N TYR A 308 14.19 6.31 -7.27
CA TYR A 308 12.83 5.85 -7.57
C TYR A 308 12.82 4.74 -8.63
N SER A 309 11.75 3.94 -8.65
CA SER A 309 11.49 2.91 -9.67
C SER A 309 12.66 1.95 -9.90
N THR A 310 13.48 1.68 -8.88
CA THR A 310 14.76 0.99 -9.03
C THR A 310 14.78 -0.29 -8.19
N ILE A 311 15.28 -1.38 -8.79
CA ILE A 311 15.52 -2.65 -8.10
C ILE A 311 16.88 -2.59 -7.42
N TYR A 312 16.90 -2.88 -6.12
CA TYR A 312 18.11 -3.03 -5.31
C TYR A 312 18.25 -4.48 -4.85
N TYR A 313 19.46 -5.00 -5.00
CA TYR A 313 19.89 -6.28 -4.44
C TYR A 313 20.74 -6.00 -3.20
N TRP A 314 20.61 -6.86 -2.20
CA TRP A 314 21.41 -6.75 -0.98
C TRP A 314 21.66 -8.11 -0.36
N GLN A 315 22.78 -8.22 0.33
CA GLN A 315 23.23 -9.45 0.97
C GLN A 315 23.85 -9.09 2.32
N ILE A 316 23.57 -9.92 3.32
CA ILE A 316 24.14 -9.81 4.64
C ILE A 316 24.96 -11.06 4.91
N VAL A 317 26.24 -10.88 5.22
CA VAL A 317 27.16 -11.97 5.56
C VAL A 317 27.57 -11.81 7.03
N PRO A 318 26.92 -12.52 7.96
CA PRO A 318 27.39 -12.61 9.34
C PRO A 318 28.81 -13.15 9.42
N PHE A 319 29.60 -12.72 10.39
CA PHE A 319 30.94 -13.26 10.64
C PHE A 319 31.25 -13.33 12.13
N ASN A 320 32.21 -14.19 12.46
CA ASN A 320 32.84 -14.27 13.77
C ASN A 320 34.34 -14.60 13.63
N ALA A 321 35.03 -14.86 14.74
CA ALA A 321 36.43 -15.28 14.75
C ALA A 321 36.74 -16.56 13.93
N SER A 322 35.74 -17.44 13.72
CA SER A 322 35.85 -18.67 12.90
C SER A 322 35.74 -18.38 11.40
N GLY A 323 35.20 -17.22 11.01
CA GLY A 323 35.10 -16.78 9.62
C GLY A 323 33.73 -16.22 9.23
N ASP A 324 33.51 -16.14 7.92
CA ASP A 324 32.27 -15.64 7.32
C ASP A 324 31.25 -16.76 7.17
N ALA A 325 29.97 -16.44 7.42
CA ALA A 325 28.86 -17.31 7.09
C ALA A 325 28.87 -17.66 5.59
N THR A 326 28.54 -18.92 5.28
CA THR A 326 28.44 -19.42 3.90
C THR A 326 26.98 -19.44 3.43
N ASP A 327 26.77 -19.58 2.12
CA ASP A 327 25.43 -19.71 1.51
C ASP A 327 24.42 -18.61 1.90
N CYS A 328 24.92 -17.38 2.14
CA CYS A 328 24.08 -16.24 2.49
C CYS A 328 23.20 -15.81 1.31
N PRO A 329 21.86 -15.74 1.46
CA PRO A 329 20.97 -15.40 0.36
C PRO A 329 21.15 -13.95 -0.10
N VAL A 330 20.96 -13.71 -1.40
CA VAL A 330 20.79 -12.36 -1.96
C VAL A 330 19.30 -12.06 -1.97
N TRP A 331 18.92 -10.95 -1.33
CA TRP A 331 17.55 -10.44 -1.34
C TRP A 331 17.43 -9.26 -2.28
N GLN A 332 16.21 -8.95 -2.71
CA GLN A 332 15.93 -7.78 -3.52
C GLN A 332 14.67 -7.03 -3.08
N PHE A 333 14.59 -5.74 -3.41
CA PHE A 333 13.38 -4.94 -3.31
C PHE A 333 13.32 -3.91 -4.44
N THR A 334 12.12 -3.39 -4.73
CA THR A 334 11.88 -2.32 -5.69
C THR A 334 11.37 -1.09 -4.96
N THR A 335 12.03 0.05 -5.16
CA THR A 335 11.59 1.33 -4.58
C THR A 335 10.28 1.81 -5.21
N LEU A 336 9.56 2.70 -4.52
CA LEU A 336 8.36 3.33 -5.06
C LEU A 336 8.61 4.03 -6.40
N ALA A 337 7.55 4.15 -7.21
CA ALA A 337 7.61 4.89 -8.45
C ALA A 337 7.96 6.37 -8.22
N ASP A 338 8.59 7.01 -9.21
CA ASP A 338 8.85 8.45 -9.15
C ASP A 338 7.51 9.22 -9.18
N PRO A 339 7.18 9.99 -8.14
CA PRO A 339 5.93 10.73 -8.08
C PRO A 339 5.89 11.94 -9.02
N THR A 340 6.99 12.27 -9.72
CA THR A 340 7.07 13.47 -10.55
C THR A 340 6.16 13.40 -11.77
N VAL A 341 5.19 14.30 -11.81
CA VAL A 341 4.28 14.50 -12.94
C VAL A 341 5.01 15.31 -14.01
N SER A 342 5.22 14.70 -15.19
CA SER A 342 5.89 15.32 -16.34
C SER A 342 5.07 15.26 -17.63
N THR A 343 3.85 14.73 -17.55
CA THR A 343 2.91 14.62 -18.67
C THR A 343 1.60 15.30 -18.29
N PHE A 344 1.13 16.20 -19.15
CA PHE A 344 -0.11 16.94 -18.95
C PHE A 344 -1.10 16.62 -20.09
N PRO A 345 -2.42 16.55 -19.83
CA PRO A 345 -3.09 16.85 -18.56
C PRO A 345 -2.84 15.78 -17.48
N TYR A 346 -2.67 16.25 -16.24
CA TYR A 346 -2.64 15.43 -15.03
C TYR A 346 -3.95 15.58 -14.29
N ASN A 347 -4.60 14.46 -13.96
CA ASN A 347 -5.86 14.43 -13.22
C ASN A 347 -5.69 13.62 -11.92
N GLN A 348 -6.34 14.06 -10.86
CA GLN A 348 -6.41 13.38 -9.57
C GLN A 348 -7.84 13.41 -9.03
N ASP A 349 -8.46 12.24 -8.96
CA ASP A 349 -9.82 11.97 -8.48
C ASP A 349 -9.86 11.32 -7.08
N PHE A 350 -8.69 10.97 -6.51
CA PHE A 350 -8.52 10.30 -5.22
C PHE A 350 -9.14 8.90 -5.11
N ASP A 351 -9.61 8.31 -6.21
CA ASP A 351 -10.42 7.09 -6.21
C ASP A 351 -9.60 5.80 -6.14
N THR A 352 -8.32 5.86 -6.51
CA THR A 352 -7.45 4.68 -6.60
C THR A 352 -6.84 4.25 -5.27
N VAL A 353 -6.93 5.09 -4.24
CA VAL A 353 -6.38 4.82 -2.91
C VAL A 353 -7.46 4.34 -1.95
N THR A 354 -7.03 3.63 -0.90
CA THR A 354 -7.91 3.26 0.21
C THR A 354 -7.85 4.37 1.28
N PRO A 355 -8.94 5.09 1.56
CA PRO A 355 -8.97 6.09 2.62
C PRO A 355 -8.47 5.55 3.97
N PRO A 356 -7.66 6.33 4.73
CA PRO A 356 -7.26 7.71 4.50
C PRO A 356 -5.90 7.88 3.76
N ALA A 357 -5.44 6.87 3.02
CA ALA A 357 -4.15 6.94 2.34
C ALA A 357 -4.14 8.03 1.25
N LEU A 358 -3.02 8.73 1.10
CA LEU A 358 -2.83 9.71 0.04
C LEU A 358 -2.34 9.04 -1.25
N PRO A 359 -2.74 9.53 -2.44
CA PRO A 359 -2.13 9.10 -3.70
C PRO A 359 -0.63 9.39 -3.72
N LEU A 360 0.11 8.60 -4.49
CA LEU A 360 1.57 8.69 -4.57
C LEU A 360 2.02 10.13 -4.88
N GLY A 361 2.93 10.66 -4.05
CA GLY A 361 3.50 12.00 -4.19
C GLY A 361 2.73 13.12 -3.52
N TRP A 362 1.45 12.92 -3.17
CA TRP A 362 0.70 13.89 -2.40
C TRP A 362 1.14 13.87 -0.93
N THR A 363 1.23 15.05 -0.32
CA THR A 363 1.62 15.20 1.08
C THR A 363 0.74 16.21 1.79
N THR A 364 0.74 16.16 3.12
CA THR A 364 0.01 17.12 3.95
C THR A 364 0.95 17.77 4.96
N LEU A 365 0.66 19.04 5.28
CA LEU A 365 1.33 19.77 6.36
C LEU A 365 0.27 20.25 7.35
N ASN A 366 0.38 19.81 8.59
CA ASN A 366 -0.40 20.33 9.71
C ASN A 366 0.45 21.36 10.46
N LEU A 367 0.18 22.66 10.25
CA LEU A 367 1.00 23.74 10.82
C LEU A 367 0.48 24.24 12.17
N ASN A 368 -0.82 24.10 12.44
CA ASN A 368 -1.38 24.44 13.74
C ASN A 368 -1.03 23.38 14.82
N GLY A 369 -0.55 22.21 14.41
CA GLY A 369 -0.07 21.14 15.27
C GLY A 369 -1.18 20.35 15.97
N ASP A 370 -2.41 20.41 15.46
CA ASP A 370 -3.55 19.68 16.02
C ASP A 370 -3.58 18.22 15.53
N ASN A 371 -4.70 17.51 15.76
CA ASN A 371 -4.83 16.10 15.36
C ASN A 371 -5.43 15.90 13.96
N TYR A 372 -5.71 16.98 13.22
CA TYR A 372 -6.51 16.92 12.00
C TYR A 372 -5.73 17.51 10.84
N THR A 373 -5.72 16.81 9.72
CA THR A 373 -5.17 17.36 8.48
C THR A 373 -5.96 16.80 7.31
N TRP A 374 -5.57 17.17 6.10
CA TRP A 374 -6.22 16.64 4.90
C TRP A 374 -6.09 15.11 4.83
N GLU A 375 -7.19 14.43 4.53
CA GLU A 375 -7.25 12.98 4.37
C GLU A 375 -8.18 12.62 3.21
N THR A 376 -7.88 11.54 2.50
CA THR A 376 -8.85 10.97 1.58
C THR A 376 -10.00 10.36 2.38
N PHE A 377 -11.20 10.43 1.82
CA PHE A 377 -12.42 9.96 2.47
C PHE A 377 -13.37 9.36 1.45
N ALA A 378 -13.97 8.22 1.79
CA ALA A 378 -15.06 7.63 1.02
C ALA A 378 -16.31 8.52 1.19
N ASP A 379 -16.49 9.49 0.29
CA ASP A 379 -17.53 10.50 0.37
C ASP A 379 -18.78 10.05 -0.42
N PRO A 380 -19.93 9.83 0.26
CA PRO A 380 -21.18 9.49 -0.43
C PRO A 380 -21.64 10.56 -1.42
N ASN A 381 -21.13 11.79 -1.31
CA ASN A 381 -21.44 12.91 -2.20
C ASN A 381 -20.21 13.38 -2.97
N ALA A 382 -19.19 12.54 -3.16
CA ALA A 382 -18.00 12.86 -3.96
C ALA A 382 -18.41 13.37 -5.35
N HIS A 383 -17.61 14.25 -5.95
CA HIS A 383 -17.83 14.71 -7.31
C HIS A 383 -17.53 13.56 -8.29
N SER A 384 -16.40 12.88 -8.09
CA SER A 384 -16.06 11.59 -8.68
C SER A 384 -16.12 10.50 -7.62
N THR A 385 -16.88 9.43 -7.84
CA THR A 385 -17.01 8.36 -6.83
C THR A 385 -15.88 7.33 -6.95
N PRO A 386 -15.40 6.74 -5.84
CA PRO A 386 -16.00 6.80 -4.49
C PRO A 386 -15.40 7.79 -3.49
N ASN A 387 -14.29 8.45 -3.79
CA ASN A 387 -13.51 9.19 -2.79
C ASN A 387 -13.49 10.69 -3.08
N SER A 388 -13.21 11.47 -2.04
CA SER A 388 -12.78 12.87 -2.17
C SER A 388 -11.67 13.13 -1.15
N MET A 389 -11.08 14.31 -1.22
CA MET A 389 -10.14 14.80 -0.23
C MET A 389 -10.86 15.74 0.72
N ARG A 390 -10.70 15.55 2.03
CA ARG A 390 -11.38 16.38 3.03
C ARG A 390 -10.47 16.81 4.15
N ILE A 391 -10.88 17.85 4.85
CA ILE A 391 -10.34 18.21 6.16
C ILE A 391 -11.48 18.59 7.09
N ARG A 392 -11.34 18.23 8.37
CA ARG A 392 -12.31 18.52 9.42
C ARG A 392 -11.88 19.72 10.26
N TYR A 393 -12.88 20.37 10.84
CA TYR A 393 -12.69 21.41 11.83
C TYR A 393 -12.08 20.92 13.15
N ASN A 394 -11.46 21.88 13.84
CA ASN A 394 -11.12 21.85 15.26
C ASN A 394 -12.09 22.78 16.02
N GLN A 395 -12.43 22.47 17.28
CA GLN A 395 -13.40 23.26 18.06
C GLN A 395 -12.83 24.58 18.59
N THR A 396 -11.51 24.66 18.78
CA THR A 396 -10.87 25.77 19.50
C THR A 396 -9.73 26.43 18.75
N GLU A 397 -9.22 25.79 17.70
CA GLU A 397 -8.10 26.28 16.90
C GLU A 397 -8.56 26.49 15.46
N ASP A 398 -8.07 27.56 14.85
CA ASP A 398 -8.26 27.81 13.44
C ASP A 398 -7.45 26.77 12.63
N MET A 399 -7.97 26.39 11.46
CA MET A 399 -7.29 25.49 10.54
C MET A 399 -6.04 26.17 9.97
N ASP A 400 -4.93 25.44 9.84
CA ASP A 400 -3.73 25.92 9.14
C ASP A 400 -3.02 24.74 8.47
N ASP A 401 -3.73 24.13 7.54
CA ASP A 401 -3.39 22.82 7.00
C ASP A 401 -3.29 22.84 5.49
N TRP A 402 -2.25 22.20 4.98
CA TRP A 402 -1.96 22.15 3.55
C TRP A 402 -2.11 20.74 3.02
N LEU A 403 -2.76 20.63 1.87
CA LEU A 403 -2.58 19.53 0.94
C LEU A 403 -1.65 19.98 -0.17
N ILE A 404 -0.62 19.20 -0.50
CA ILE A 404 0.38 19.55 -1.50
C ILE A 404 0.44 18.46 -2.56
N SER A 405 0.45 18.89 -3.83
CA SER A 405 0.55 18.00 -4.99
C SER A 405 1.87 17.23 -5.03
N PRO A 406 1.98 16.17 -5.86
CA PRO A 406 3.26 15.64 -6.27
C PRO A 406 4.14 16.70 -6.94
N PRO A 407 5.46 16.46 -7.08
CA PRO A 407 6.31 17.33 -7.86
C PRO A 407 5.83 17.41 -9.31
N LEU A 408 5.66 18.63 -9.81
CA LEU A 408 5.23 18.91 -11.17
C LEU A 408 6.42 19.44 -11.97
N ALA A 409 6.82 18.75 -13.04
CA ALA A 409 7.85 19.23 -13.96
C ALA A 409 7.19 20.20 -14.95
N LEU A 410 7.21 21.50 -14.62
CA LEU A 410 6.60 22.56 -15.43
C LEU A 410 7.67 23.30 -16.24
N GLY A 411 7.33 23.61 -17.50
CA GLY A 411 8.14 24.41 -18.42
C GLY A 411 7.55 25.80 -18.69
N THR A 412 8.35 26.71 -19.24
CA THR A 412 7.95 28.08 -19.60
C THR A 412 7.30 28.20 -20.99
N GLU A 413 7.09 27.09 -21.69
CA GLU A 413 6.60 27.10 -23.07
C GLU A 413 5.10 27.44 -23.15
N TYR A 414 4.33 26.98 -22.17
CA TYR A 414 2.88 27.22 -22.09
C TYR A 414 2.48 27.66 -20.68
N PRO A 415 1.46 28.52 -20.53
CA PRO A 415 0.77 28.66 -19.26
C PRO A 415 0.10 27.33 -18.88
N TYR A 416 -0.24 27.15 -17.61
CA TYR A 416 -0.97 25.98 -17.11
C TYR A 416 -2.31 26.40 -16.51
N GLN A 417 -3.33 25.58 -16.73
CA GLN A 417 -4.65 25.73 -16.13
C GLN A 417 -4.81 24.69 -15.02
N LEU A 418 -5.03 25.17 -13.80
CA LEU A 418 -5.52 24.38 -12.68
C LEU A 418 -7.06 24.42 -12.69
N LYS A 419 -7.70 23.26 -12.53
CA LYS A 419 -9.12 23.14 -12.15
C LYS A 419 -9.24 22.21 -10.97
N PHE A 420 -10.23 22.46 -10.11
CA PHE A 420 -10.57 21.60 -8.99
C PHE A 420 -12.00 21.87 -8.56
N TRP A 421 -12.62 20.89 -7.92
CA TRP A 421 -13.94 21.02 -7.32
C TRP A 421 -13.81 21.14 -5.81
N TYR A 422 -14.60 22.03 -5.21
CA TYR A 422 -14.58 22.25 -3.77
C TYR A 422 -15.98 22.49 -3.22
N ARG A 423 -16.19 22.18 -1.93
CA ARG A 423 -17.41 22.50 -1.20
C ARG A 423 -17.19 22.52 0.31
N ALA A 424 -18.03 23.26 1.01
CA ALA A 424 -18.24 23.05 2.44
C ALA A 424 -19.25 21.91 2.64
N ASN A 425 -19.31 21.35 3.84
CA ASN A 425 -20.38 20.40 4.16
C ASN A 425 -21.73 21.10 4.39
N SER A 426 -21.73 22.35 4.84
CA SER A 426 -22.95 23.06 5.23
C SER A 426 -22.75 24.56 5.12
N ALA A 427 -23.68 25.25 4.47
CA ALA A 427 -23.69 26.72 4.38
C ALA A 427 -23.73 27.42 5.75
N ALA A 428 -24.19 26.74 6.80
CA ALA A 428 -24.25 27.28 8.16
C ALA A 428 -22.88 27.34 8.87
N PHE A 429 -21.88 26.62 8.33
CA PHE A 429 -20.52 26.57 8.83
C PHE A 429 -19.56 26.84 7.66
N PRO A 430 -19.41 28.12 7.26
CA PRO A 430 -18.60 28.46 6.10
C PRO A 430 -17.15 28.03 6.27
N GLU A 431 -16.55 27.51 5.20
CA GLU A 431 -15.15 27.09 5.18
C GLU A 431 -14.28 28.11 4.43
N ALA A 432 -12.96 28.02 4.54
CA ALA A 432 -12.02 28.90 3.86
C ALA A 432 -10.87 28.11 3.21
N LEU A 433 -10.60 28.41 1.93
CA LEU A 433 -9.58 27.77 1.11
C LEU A 433 -8.77 28.83 0.35
N SER A 434 -7.46 28.66 0.32
CA SER A 434 -6.58 29.37 -0.60
C SER A 434 -5.68 28.37 -1.31
N VAL A 435 -5.40 28.61 -2.60
CA VAL A 435 -4.53 27.74 -3.40
C VAL A 435 -3.32 28.53 -3.85
N TYR A 436 -2.14 27.92 -3.77
CA TYR A 436 -0.87 28.53 -4.10
C TYR A 436 -0.02 27.61 -4.96
N TRP A 437 0.99 28.17 -5.63
CA TRP A 437 2.09 27.39 -6.19
C TRP A 437 3.46 27.89 -5.74
N GLY A 438 4.46 27.00 -5.81
CA GLY A 438 5.79 27.25 -5.28
C GLY A 438 6.84 26.24 -5.73
N THR A 439 8.08 26.43 -5.29
CA THR A 439 9.25 25.63 -5.71
C THR A 439 9.63 24.50 -4.75
N ALA A 440 8.96 24.40 -3.60
CA ALA A 440 9.16 23.33 -2.64
C ALA A 440 7.83 22.98 -1.94
N PRO A 441 7.66 21.74 -1.45
CA PRO A 441 6.44 21.31 -0.78
C PRO A 441 6.43 21.79 0.68
N THR A 442 6.57 23.10 0.88
CA THR A 442 6.55 23.74 2.21
C THR A 442 5.71 25.01 2.14
N ALA A 443 4.99 25.34 3.21
CA ALA A 443 4.16 26.53 3.26
C ALA A 443 4.95 27.84 3.01
N ALA A 444 6.24 27.88 3.39
CA ALA A 444 7.11 29.04 3.15
C ALA A 444 7.48 29.22 1.66
N ALA A 445 7.47 28.16 0.87
CA ALA A 445 7.79 28.21 -0.56
C ALA A 445 6.55 28.36 -1.45
N LEU A 446 5.37 28.03 -0.93
CA LEU A 446 4.07 28.15 -1.61
C LEU A 446 3.54 29.58 -1.48
N THR A 447 4.12 30.52 -2.22
CA THR A 447 3.87 31.97 -2.07
C THR A 447 3.03 32.60 -3.17
N ASN A 448 2.84 31.93 -4.31
CA ASN A 448 2.13 32.51 -5.46
C ASN A 448 0.66 32.08 -5.45
N GLN A 449 -0.25 32.98 -5.09
CA GLN A 449 -1.67 32.66 -4.92
C GLN A 449 -2.39 32.50 -6.27
N LEU A 450 -3.13 31.39 -6.42
CA LEU A 450 -3.97 31.05 -7.57
C LEU A 450 -5.46 31.28 -7.30
N PHE A 451 -5.88 31.03 -6.05
CA PHE A 451 -7.29 31.10 -5.65
C PHE A 451 -7.40 31.48 -4.18
N SER A 452 -8.49 32.18 -3.84
CA SER A 452 -8.85 32.51 -2.46
C SER A 452 -10.36 32.57 -2.34
N ASN A 453 -10.93 31.83 -1.40
CA ASN A 453 -12.29 32.03 -0.94
C ASN A 453 -12.33 31.85 0.58
N THR A 454 -12.74 32.90 1.29
CA THR A 454 -12.78 32.94 2.75
C THR A 454 -14.18 32.70 3.32
N ASP A 455 -15.18 32.43 2.47
CA ASP A 455 -16.59 32.29 2.84
C ASP A 455 -17.28 31.24 1.95
N ILE A 456 -16.76 30.01 1.98
CA ILE A 456 -17.26 28.87 1.20
C ILE A 456 -18.54 28.37 1.86
N THR A 457 -19.68 28.66 1.23
CA THR A 457 -21.02 28.28 1.70
C THR A 457 -21.72 27.27 0.80
N ASN A 458 -21.13 26.91 -0.34
CA ASN A 458 -21.70 25.90 -1.24
C ASN A 458 -21.58 24.49 -0.62
N ASP A 459 -22.71 23.81 -0.46
CA ASP A 459 -22.82 22.43 0.04
C ASP A 459 -22.87 21.38 -1.10
N ALA A 460 -23.11 21.82 -2.33
CA ALA A 460 -22.80 21.11 -3.57
C ALA A 460 -21.42 21.51 -4.10
N TYR A 461 -20.74 20.60 -4.79
CA TYR A 461 -19.45 20.87 -5.43
C TYR A 461 -19.56 22.01 -6.45
N GLN A 462 -18.63 22.96 -6.35
CA GLN A 462 -18.42 24.03 -7.32
C GLN A 462 -17.02 23.92 -7.89
N GLN A 463 -16.87 24.16 -9.20
CA GLN A 463 -15.57 24.19 -9.83
C GLN A 463 -14.92 25.57 -9.65
N ALA A 464 -13.62 25.56 -9.34
CA ALA A 464 -12.74 26.70 -9.48
C ALA A 464 -11.68 26.42 -10.54
N SER A 465 -11.16 27.49 -11.15
CA SER A 465 -10.06 27.41 -12.10
C SER A 465 -9.12 28.60 -11.97
N ALA A 466 -7.84 28.37 -12.24
CA ALA A 466 -6.83 29.43 -12.32
C ALA A 466 -5.83 29.12 -13.44
N VAL A 467 -5.31 30.16 -14.10
CA VAL A 467 -4.23 30.03 -15.08
C VAL A 467 -2.97 30.65 -14.49
N PHE A 468 -1.83 30.00 -14.67
CA PHE A 468 -0.55 30.47 -14.15
C PHE A 468 0.62 30.11 -15.07
N GLU A 469 1.70 30.88 -14.93
CA GLU A 469 2.94 30.69 -15.65
C GLU A 469 4.10 30.52 -14.67
N VAL A 470 5.06 29.67 -15.03
CA VAL A 470 6.27 29.48 -14.24
C VAL A 470 7.43 30.28 -14.85
N PRO A 471 8.32 30.87 -14.03
CA PRO A 471 9.38 31.75 -14.52
C PRO A 471 10.56 31.01 -15.16
N THR A 472 10.73 29.72 -14.84
CA THR A 472 11.83 28.87 -15.31
C THR A 472 11.35 27.44 -15.46
N ASN A 473 11.97 26.66 -16.33
CA ASN A 473 11.75 25.21 -16.35
C ASN A 473 12.22 24.61 -15.01
N GLY A 474 11.39 23.81 -14.35
CA GLY A 474 11.75 23.23 -13.07
C GLY A 474 10.64 22.44 -12.40
N THR A 475 10.92 22.02 -11.17
CA THR A 475 9.94 21.34 -10.32
C THR A 475 9.17 22.35 -9.49
N TYR A 476 7.84 22.27 -9.56
CA TYR A 476 6.91 23.10 -8.81
C TYR A 476 5.85 22.25 -8.11
N TYR A 477 5.13 22.87 -7.19
CA TYR A 477 4.09 22.24 -6.39
C TYR A 477 2.86 23.16 -6.33
N ILE A 478 1.67 22.57 -6.32
CA ILE A 478 0.42 23.26 -5.97
C ILE A 478 0.06 22.90 -4.53
N GLY A 479 -0.28 23.90 -3.72
CA GLY A 479 -0.70 23.74 -2.34
C GLY A 479 -2.10 24.28 -2.10
N PHE A 480 -2.97 23.46 -1.52
CA PHE A 480 -4.33 23.80 -1.10
C PHE A 480 -4.33 24.00 0.42
N LYS A 481 -4.45 25.26 0.84
CA LYS A 481 -4.46 25.67 2.24
C LYS A 481 -5.89 25.75 2.74
N GLY A 482 -6.28 24.88 3.65
CA GLY A 482 -7.45 25.06 4.50
C GLY A 482 -7.10 26.03 5.63
N HIS A 483 -7.93 27.06 5.81
CA HIS A 483 -7.69 28.11 6.82
C HIS A 483 -8.98 28.65 7.45
N SER A 484 -9.99 27.79 7.54
CA SER A 484 -11.26 28.08 8.21
C SER A 484 -11.05 28.45 9.68
N PRO A 485 -11.85 29.37 10.24
CA PRO A 485 -11.86 29.62 11.67
C PRO A 485 -12.20 28.37 12.49
N ALA A 486 -11.90 28.40 13.79
CA ALA A 486 -12.31 27.35 14.71
C ALA A 486 -13.83 27.14 14.69
N ASN A 487 -14.23 25.90 14.95
CA ASN A 487 -15.61 25.46 15.12
C ASN A 487 -16.50 25.63 13.87
N MET A 488 -15.92 25.47 12.68
CA MET A 488 -16.66 25.28 11.41
C MET A 488 -17.07 23.80 11.24
N PHE A 489 -16.95 23.21 10.05
CA PHE A 489 -17.32 21.80 9.84
C PHE A 489 -16.35 21.03 8.95
N TYR A 490 -16.66 20.75 7.69
CA TYR A 490 -15.76 20.02 6.79
C TYR A 490 -15.63 20.77 5.48
N LEU A 491 -14.38 20.85 4.99
CA LEU A 491 -14.03 21.32 3.67
C LEU A 491 -13.63 20.13 2.80
N TYR A 492 -14.11 20.11 1.56
CA TYR A 492 -13.86 19.05 0.60
C TYR A 492 -13.23 19.59 -0.68
N LEU A 493 -12.37 18.78 -1.27
CA LEU A 493 -11.76 18.94 -2.58
C LEU A 493 -11.93 17.65 -3.38
N ASP A 494 -12.13 17.80 -4.68
CA ASP A 494 -12.21 16.66 -5.58
C ASP A 494 -11.81 17.04 -7.01
N ASP A 495 -11.53 16.03 -7.84
CA ASP A 495 -11.28 16.16 -9.28
C ASP A 495 -10.33 17.32 -9.66
N ILE A 496 -9.08 17.19 -9.24
CA ILE A 496 -8.03 18.17 -9.52
C ILE A 496 -7.41 17.88 -10.88
N SER A 497 -7.42 18.85 -11.79
CA SER A 497 -6.75 18.76 -13.09
C SER A 497 -5.73 19.87 -13.28
N ILE A 498 -4.57 19.52 -13.82
CA ILE A 498 -3.57 20.48 -14.29
C ILE A 498 -3.30 20.16 -15.76
N ALA A 499 -3.51 21.13 -16.64
CA ALA A 499 -3.29 20.99 -18.08
C ALA A 499 -2.49 22.18 -18.60
N GLU A 500 -1.78 22.01 -19.71
CA GLU A 500 -1.26 23.16 -20.46
C GLU A 500 -2.46 24.00 -20.93
N ALA A 501 -2.46 25.28 -20.56
CA ALA A 501 -3.44 26.27 -20.98
C ALA A 501 -3.09 26.76 -22.39
N ILE A 502 -3.02 25.83 -23.33
CA ILE A 502 -2.95 26.18 -24.74
C ILE A 502 -4.28 26.85 -25.08
N ASP A 503 -4.24 28.16 -25.34
CA ASP A 503 -5.32 28.78 -26.09
C ASP A 503 -5.51 27.92 -27.34
N ASN A 504 -6.74 27.47 -27.60
CA ASN A 504 -7.09 26.91 -28.90
C ASN A 504 -6.70 27.99 -29.92
N ILE A 505 -5.56 27.86 -30.57
CA ILE A 505 -5.10 28.85 -31.55
C ILE A 505 -6.13 28.81 -32.68
N ILE A 506 -7.03 29.80 -32.68
CA ILE A 506 -7.98 30.00 -33.76
C ILE A 506 -7.15 30.38 -34.99
N PRO A 507 -7.29 29.70 -36.14
CA PRO A 507 -6.49 30.02 -37.31
C PRO A 507 -6.69 31.49 -37.74
N PRO A 508 -5.71 32.14 -38.40
CA PRO A 508 -5.92 33.45 -39.00
C PRO A 508 -7.11 33.39 -39.96
N VAL A 509 -7.99 34.39 -39.86
CA VAL A 509 -9.24 34.43 -40.62
C VAL A 509 -9.13 35.44 -41.76
N ASN A 510 -10.06 35.33 -42.73
CA ASN A 510 -10.22 36.31 -43.80
C ASN A 510 -8.98 36.49 -44.70
N LEU A 511 -8.34 35.38 -45.09
CA LEU A 511 -7.28 35.39 -46.10
C LEU A 511 -7.83 35.90 -47.43
N THR A 512 -7.35 37.06 -47.88
CA THR A 512 -7.63 37.60 -49.21
C THR A 512 -6.36 37.70 -50.03
N ALA A 513 -6.50 37.61 -51.35
CA ALA A 513 -5.42 37.77 -52.30
C ALA A 513 -5.81 38.86 -53.31
N THR A 514 -4.93 39.82 -53.53
CA THR A 514 -5.08 40.83 -54.58
C THR A 514 -3.89 40.76 -55.53
N VAL A 515 -4.17 40.83 -56.82
CA VAL A 515 -3.13 40.83 -57.86
C VAL A 515 -2.84 42.27 -58.25
N SER A 516 -1.57 42.67 -58.14
CA SER A 516 -1.07 43.97 -58.59
C SER A 516 0.09 43.75 -59.56
N GLY A 517 -0.20 43.81 -60.86
CA GLY A 517 0.79 43.49 -61.90
C GLY A 517 1.17 42.00 -61.90
N SER A 518 2.45 41.69 -61.69
CA SER A 518 2.97 40.32 -61.56
C SER A 518 2.97 39.78 -60.12
N ASP A 519 2.58 40.61 -59.15
CA ASP A 519 2.69 40.28 -57.72
C ASP A 519 1.32 39.93 -57.13
N VAL A 520 1.33 39.02 -56.16
CA VAL A 520 0.15 38.65 -55.35
C VAL A 520 0.37 39.14 -53.93
N HIS A 521 -0.49 40.05 -53.47
CA HIS A 521 -0.53 40.49 -52.08
C HIS A 521 -1.57 39.70 -51.31
N LEU A 522 -1.11 38.98 -50.29
CA LEU A 522 -1.98 38.30 -49.34
C LEU A 522 -2.20 39.19 -48.11
N SER A 523 -3.44 39.24 -47.64
CA SER A 523 -3.77 39.84 -46.33
C SER A 523 -4.68 38.89 -45.56
N TRP A 524 -4.55 38.89 -44.23
CA TRP A 524 -5.38 38.13 -43.32
C TRP A 524 -5.54 38.94 -42.04
N LEU A 525 -6.52 38.55 -41.23
CA LEU A 525 -6.70 39.06 -39.87
C LEU A 525 -6.03 38.10 -38.87
N ALA A 526 -5.55 38.65 -37.75
CA ALA A 526 -4.90 37.85 -36.72
C ALA A 526 -5.88 36.84 -36.10
N PRO A 527 -5.39 35.67 -35.62
CA PRO A 527 -6.15 34.76 -34.77
C PRO A 527 -7.06 35.47 -33.76
N GLY A 528 -8.35 35.11 -33.72
CA GLY A 528 -9.31 35.65 -32.75
C GLY A 528 -9.76 37.10 -32.98
N THR A 529 -9.31 37.79 -34.03
CA THR A 529 -9.84 39.14 -34.35
C THR A 529 -11.14 39.03 -35.15
N THR A 530 -12.26 39.36 -34.52
CA THR A 530 -13.49 39.73 -35.22
C THR A 530 -13.39 41.20 -35.66
N PRO A 531 -13.93 41.58 -36.84
CA PRO A 531 -13.89 42.97 -37.29
C PRO A 531 -14.48 43.90 -36.22
N PRO A 532 -13.90 45.10 -35.99
CA PRO A 532 -14.39 46.00 -34.97
C PRO A 532 -15.87 46.32 -35.21
N PRO A 533 -16.73 46.33 -34.16
CA PRO A 533 -18.10 46.76 -34.30
C PRO A 533 -18.13 48.22 -34.79
N PRO A 534 -19.09 48.60 -35.65
CA PRO A 534 -19.31 50.01 -35.97
C PRO A 534 -19.64 50.81 -34.69
N ASP A 535 -19.33 52.10 -34.67
CA ASP A 535 -19.53 53.05 -33.55
C ASP A 535 -20.98 53.11 -32.99
N ALA A 536 -21.93 52.44 -33.65
CA ALA A 536 -23.22 52.06 -33.12
C ALA A 536 -23.52 50.61 -33.54
N PHE A 537 -23.74 49.71 -32.56
CA PHE A 537 -24.26 48.37 -32.83
C PHE A 537 -25.78 48.43 -32.96
N GLU A 538 -26.27 48.38 -34.20
CA GLU A 538 -27.68 48.16 -34.54
C GLU A 538 -27.76 46.97 -35.49
N ASP A 539 -28.62 46.01 -35.16
CA ASP A 539 -28.83 44.82 -35.99
C ASP A 539 -30.32 44.51 -36.11
N GLY A 540 -30.84 44.60 -37.33
CA GLY A 540 -32.21 44.24 -37.70
C GLY A 540 -32.33 42.82 -38.24
N PHE A 541 -31.25 42.04 -38.25
CA PHE A 541 -31.15 40.67 -38.77
C PHE A 541 -31.36 40.49 -40.29
N GLU A 542 -31.50 41.58 -41.05
CA GLU A 542 -31.81 41.54 -42.49
C GLU A 542 -30.69 40.96 -43.37
N THR A 543 -29.44 41.04 -42.90
CA THR A 543 -28.25 40.59 -43.64
C THR A 543 -28.01 39.09 -43.56
N TYR A 544 -28.65 38.40 -42.62
CA TYR A 544 -28.48 36.96 -42.41
C TYR A 544 -29.35 36.14 -43.35
N THR A 545 -28.95 34.88 -43.57
CA THR A 545 -29.69 33.95 -44.43
C THR A 545 -31.03 33.58 -43.77
N ASP A 546 -32.10 33.54 -44.56
CA ASP A 546 -33.42 33.12 -44.08
C ASP A 546 -33.34 31.73 -43.43
N PHE A 547 -33.94 31.61 -42.26
CA PHE A 547 -34.07 30.39 -41.46
C PHE A 547 -32.74 29.80 -40.97
N ALA A 548 -31.68 30.60 -40.92
CA ALA A 548 -30.39 30.20 -40.37
C ALA A 548 -30.46 29.98 -38.84
N LEU A 549 -29.86 28.88 -38.38
CA LEU A 549 -29.72 28.53 -36.95
C LEU A 549 -28.42 29.07 -36.35
N THR A 550 -27.45 29.40 -37.20
CA THR A 550 -26.19 30.02 -36.84
C THR A 550 -26.00 31.26 -37.70
N PHE A 551 -25.65 32.38 -37.09
CA PHE A 551 -25.55 33.67 -37.76
C PHE A 551 -24.53 34.57 -37.08
N ASP A 552 -23.27 34.40 -37.48
CA ASP A 552 -22.16 35.22 -36.99
C ASP A 552 -22.42 36.70 -37.31
N PRO A 553 -22.11 37.63 -36.38
CA PRO A 553 -21.31 37.44 -35.17
C PRO A 553 -22.12 37.10 -33.89
N TRP A 554 -23.42 36.80 -33.99
CA TRP A 554 -24.21 36.36 -32.85
C TRP A 554 -23.93 34.90 -32.50
N VAL A 555 -23.88 34.60 -31.20
CA VAL A 555 -23.71 33.23 -30.70
C VAL A 555 -25.04 32.73 -30.16
N THR A 556 -25.49 31.60 -30.68
CA THR A 556 -26.69 30.88 -30.22
C THR A 556 -26.27 29.68 -29.37
N VAL A 557 -26.79 29.57 -28.14
CA VAL A 557 -26.52 28.42 -27.26
C VAL A 557 -27.84 27.75 -26.90
N ASP A 558 -28.05 26.55 -27.45
CA ASP A 558 -29.18 25.67 -27.14
C ASP A 558 -28.78 24.77 -25.97
N VAL A 559 -29.23 25.11 -24.76
CA VAL A 559 -28.83 24.39 -23.54
C VAL A 559 -29.76 23.21 -23.28
N ASP A 560 -31.03 23.31 -23.66
CA ASP A 560 -31.99 22.24 -23.41
C ASP A 560 -32.02 21.15 -24.49
N GLN A 561 -31.45 21.44 -25.67
CA GLN A 561 -31.32 20.56 -26.84
C GLN A 561 -32.67 19.96 -27.31
N SER A 562 -33.76 20.64 -27.00
CA SER A 562 -35.12 20.14 -27.18
C SER A 562 -35.65 20.52 -28.55
N THR A 563 -36.33 19.60 -29.22
CA THR A 563 -37.06 19.95 -30.45
C THR A 563 -38.10 21.02 -30.16
N THR A 564 -38.31 21.92 -31.11
CA THR A 564 -39.19 23.09 -30.94
C THR A 564 -40.59 22.87 -31.51
N TYR A 565 -41.58 23.61 -31.02
CA TYR A 565 -42.89 23.68 -31.65
C TYR A 565 -42.84 24.50 -32.95
N GLY A 566 -43.66 24.12 -33.93
CA GLY A 566 -43.87 24.87 -35.19
C GLY A 566 -45.24 25.54 -35.26
N MET A 567 -45.60 26.10 -36.42
CA MET A 567 -46.88 26.76 -36.66
C MET A 567 -47.75 25.87 -37.56
N THR A 568 -48.97 25.58 -37.12
CA THR A 568 -49.87 24.69 -37.88
C THR A 568 -50.26 25.33 -39.21
N GLY A 569 -50.06 24.60 -40.31
CA GLY A 569 -50.45 25.05 -41.66
C GLY A 569 -49.44 25.99 -42.32
N THR A 570 -48.20 26.05 -41.82
CA THR A 570 -47.11 26.81 -42.41
C THR A 570 -45.81 26.04 -42.27
N ASP A 571 -45.07 25.90 -43.37
CA ASP A 571 -43.79 25.21 -43.44
C ASP A 571 -42.65 26.20 -43.70
N TRP A 572 -41.48 25.91 -43.13
CA TRP A 572 -40.22 26.62 -43.38
C TRP A 572 -39.00 25.72 -43.09
N PRO A 573 -37.82 26.03 -43.66
CA PRO A 573 -36.59 25.34 -43.34
C PRO A 573 -36.28 25.35 -41.83
N ASN A 574 -35.82 24.22 -41.29
CA ASN A 574 -35.51 24.05 -39.86
C ASN A 574 -36.70 24.18 -38.89
N ALA A 575 -37.94 24.14 -39.38
CA ALA A 575 -39.10 23.96 -38.51
C ALA A 575 -38.95 22.70 -37.64
N TYR A 576 -39.31 22.79 -36.36
CA TYR A 576 -39.23 21.70 -35.36
C TYR A 576 -37.82 21.22 -34.96
N ALA A 577 -36.75 21.80 -35.51
CA ALA A 577 -35.39 21.47 -35.10
C ALA A 577 -35.15 21.84 -33.62
N ALA A 578 -34.22 21.16 -32.97
CA ALA A 578 -33.62 21.65 -31.73
C ALA A 578 -32.74 22.86 -32.06
N GLN A 579 -33.04 23.99 -31.44
CA GLN A 579 -32.46 25.29 -31.78
C GLN A 579 -32.71 26.30 -30.66
N ALA A 580 -31.74 27.18 -30.44
CA ALA A 580 -31.93 28.33 -29.56
C ALA A 580 -32.70 29.46 -30.26
N TYR A 581 -32.14 29.96 -31.38
CA TYR A 581 -32.74 31.04 -32.17
C TYR A 581 -32.59 30.75 -33.67
N ILE A 582 -33.53 31.28 -34.45
CA ILE A 582 -33.55 31.20 -35.91
C ILE A 582 -33.78 32.59 -36.51
N ILE A 583 -33.11 32.89 -37.63
CA ILE A 583 -33.41 34.08 -38.44
C ILE A 583 -34.71 33.86 -39.19
N PHE A 584 -35.82 34.21 -38.58
CA PHE A 584 -37.15 33.94 -39.11
C PHE A 584 -37.59 35.02 -40.09
N ASN A 585 -37.95 34.63 -41.31
CA ASN A 585 -38.56 35.50 -42.31
C ASN A 585 -40.01 35.05 -42.59
N PRO A 586 -41.02 35.71 -42.00
CA PRO A 586 -42.42 35.32 -42.15
C PRO A 586 -42.90 35.31 -43.61
N SER A 587 -42.36 36.23 -44.44
CA SER A 587 -42.78 36.41 -45.83
C SER A 587 -42.32 35.30 -46.77
N THR A 588 -41.32 34.50 -46.38
CA THR A 588 -40.75 33.41 -47.19
C THR A 588 -41.12 32.02 -46.66
N THR A 589 -41.98 31.94 -45.64
CA THR A 589 -42.63 30.70 -45.24
C THR A 589 -43.64 30.20 -46.29
N THR A 590 -44.08 28.95 -46.20
CA THR A 590 -45.02 28.34 -47.16
C THR A 590 -46.30 27.84 -46.47
N PRO A 591 -47.47 28.46 -46.69
CA PRO A 591 -47.66 29.75 -47.36
C PRO A 591 -47.09 30.91 -46.53
N PRO A 592 -46.81 32.09 -47.14
CA PRO A 592 -46.32 33.26 -46.41
C PRO A 592 -47.22 33.68 -45.24
N LEU A 593 -46.61 33.95 -44.08
CA LEU A 593 -47.31 34.40 -42.87
C LEU A 593 -47.55 35.91 -42.91
N ALA A 594 -48.77 36.31 -43.27
CA ALA A 594 -49.18 37.72 -43.34
C ALA A 594 -49.57 38.35 -41.98
N THR A 595 -49.55 37.57 -40.89
CA THR A 595 -50.01 38.01 -39.55
C THR A 595 -48.88 38.25 -38.56
N LEU A 596 -47.62 38.06 -38.98
CA LEU A 596 -46.43 38.17 -38.16
C LEU A 596 -45.43 39.07 -38.90
N ASP A 597 -45.34 40.34 -38.50
CA ASP A 597 -44.43 41.31 -39.15
C ASP A 597 -43.19 41.59 -38.31
N ALA A 598 -41.98 41.57 -38.88
CA ALA A 598 -40.79 42.04 -38.19
C ALA A 598 -40.96 43.50 -37.71
N HIS A 599 -40.28 43.91 -36.63
CA HIS A 599 -40.37 45.30 -36.16
C HIS A 599 -39.84 46.29 -37.23
N GLY A 600 -38.69 45.96 -37.83
CA GLY A 600 -38.17 46.62 -39.02
C GLY A 600 -37.81 45.55 -40.06
N GLY A 601 -37.84 45.92 -41.34
CA GLY A 601 -37.48 45.01 -42.42
C GLY A 601 -38.41 43.80 -42.56
N SER A 602 -37.84 42.64 -42.87
CA SER A 602 -38.52 41.39 -43.19
C SER A 602 -38.17 40.22 -42.25
N LYS A 603 -37.13 40.35 -41.42
CA LYS A 603 -36.57 39.27 -40.62
C LYS A 603 -36.51 39.61 -39.13
N MET A 604 -36.43 38.57 -38.30
CA MET A 604 -36.19 38.70 -36.87
C MET A 604 -35.47 37.47 -36.35
N ALA A 605 -34.66 37.61 -35.29
CA ALA A 605 -34.28 36.46 -34.50
C ALA A 605 -35.50 35.97 -33.70
N ALA A 606 -35.88 34.71 -33.88
CA ALA A 606 -37.02 34.09 -33.19
C ALA A 606 -36.57 32.89 -32.38
N CYS A 607 -37.11 32.73 -31.18
CA CYS A 607 -36.97 31.56 -30.34
C CYS A 607 -38.32 30.84 -30.28
N PHE A 608 -38.33 29.52 -30.47
CA PHE A 608 -39.54 28.70 -30.49
C PHE A 608 -39.58 27.80 -29.28
N ALA A 609 -40.76 27.65 -28.67
CA ALA A 609 -40.91 26.89 -27.44
C ALA A 609 -40.44 25.43 -27.57
N ALA A 610 -39.62 24.97 -26.63
CA ALA A 610 -39.24 23.58 -26.45
C ALA A 610 -40.45 22.65 -26.24
N THR A 611 -40.36 21.43 -26.78
CA THR A 611 -41.45 20.43 -26.74
C THR A 611 -41.37 19.47 -25.55
N ALA A 612 -40.16 19.18 -25.07
CA ALA A 612 -39.91 18.16 -24.05
C ALA A 612 -39.30 18.69 -22.73
N SER A 613 -38.96 19.97 -22.66
CA SER A 613 -38.20 20.59 -21.57
C SER A 613 -38.66 22.03 -21.30
N VAL A 614 -38.13 22.63 -20.24
CA VAL A 614 -38.24 24.08 -20.06
C VAL A 614 -37.26 24.76 -21.02
N ASN A 615 -37.76 25.71 -21.80
CA ASN A 615 -36.98 26.49 -22.75
C ASN A 615 -35.77 27.16 -22.07
N ASN A 616 -34.55 26.79 -22.47
CA ASN A 616 -33.31 27.33 -21.91
C ASN A 616 -32.30 27.65 -23.02
N ASP A 617 -32.50 28.81 -23.65
CA ASP A 617 -31.80 29.19 -24.86
C ASP A 617 -31.21 30.59 -24.74
N TRP A 618 -30.01 30.75 -25.31
CA TRP A 618 -29.28 32.01 -25.27
C TRP A 618 -29.02 32.53 -26.68
N LEU A 619 -29.21 33.84 -26.83
CA LEU A 619 -28.71 34.62 -27.95
C LEU A 619 -27.74 35.66 -27.39
N ILE A 620 -26.46 35.49 -27.70
CA ILE A 620 -25.36 36.28 -27.16
C ILE A 620 -24.85 37.20 -28.27
N SER A 621 -24.83 38.49 -27.99
CA SER A 621 -24.33 39.49 -28.92
C SER A 621 -22.83 39.30 -29.19
N PRO A 622 -22.30 39.92 -30.25
CA PRO A 622 -20.86 40.14 -30.35
C PRO A 622 -20.36 40.90 -29.11
N ILE A 623 -19.04 40.88 -28.89
CA ILE A 623 -18.42 41.71 -27.85
C ILE A 623 -18.74 43.17 -28.15
N LEU A 624 -19.27 43.87 -27.14
CA LEU A 624 -19.56 45.30 -27.18
C LEU A 624 -18.65 46.02 -26.18
N GLU A 625 -18.19 47.23 -26.52
CA GLU A 625 -17.41 48.10 -25.61
C GLU A 625 -18.23 49.34 -25.21
N PRO A 626 -19.30 49.18 -24.39
CA PRO A 626 -20.18 50.28 -24.05
C PRO A 626 -19.46 51.34 -23.21
N GLN A 627 -19.67 52.62 -23.55
CA GLN A 627 -19.17 53.76 -22.81
C GLN A 627 -20.18 54.23 -21.75
N ALA A 628 -19.68 54.87 -20.70
CA ALA A 628 -20.54 55.44 -19.65
C ALA A 628 -21.57 56.41 -20.25
N GLY A 629 -22.86 56.15 -19.97
CA GLY A 629 -23.98 56.95 -20.49
C GLY A 629 -24.64 56.43 -21.77
N GLN A 630 -24.14 55.33 -22.34
CA GLN A 630 -24.83 54.63 -23.43
C GLN A 630 -25.99 53.75 -22.90
N SER A 631 -27.01 53.56 -23.73
CA SER A 631 -28.19 52.75 -23.42
C SER A 631 -28.35 51.61 -24.40
N PHE A 632 -28.62 50.41 -23.88
CA PHE A 632 -29.03 49.25 -24.69
C PHE A 632 -30.55 49.24 -24.86
N ASN A 633 -31.02 49.17 -26.10
CA ASN A 633 -32.44 49.12 -26.44
C ASN A 633 -32.69 48.01 -27.46
N PHE A 634 -33.81 47.31 -27.34
CA PHE A 634 -34.24 46.28 -28.29
C PHE A 634 -35.76 46.17 -28.30
N TRP A 635 -36.28 45.58 -29.38
CA TRP A 635 -37.70 45.30 -29.56
C TRP A 635 -37.95 43.80 -29.39
N ALA A 636 -38.97 43.43 -28.64
CA ALA A 636 -39.38 42.05 -28.47
C ALA A 636 -40.90 41.94 -28.41
N ARG A 637 -41.44 40.81 -28.88
CA ARG A 637 -42.86 40.48 -28.79
C ARG A 637 -43.06 38.98 -28.68
N SER A 638 -44.17 38.57 -28.06
CA SER A 638 -44.69 37.21 -28.19
C SER A 638 -45.45 37.08 -29.51
N TYR A 639 -45.37 35.91 -30.15
CA TYR A 639 -46.17 35.66 -31.36
C TYR A 639 -47.67 35.62 -31.08
N THR A 640 -48.06 34.93 -30.01
CA THR A 640 -49.46 34.79 -29.59
C THR A 640 -49.57 34.86 -28.08
N ALA A 641 -50.69 35.38 -27.58
CA ALA A 641 -51.02 35.37 -26.16
C ALA A 641 -51.82 34.11 -25.75
N GLN A 642 -52.21 33.27 -26.71
CA GLN A 642 -53.09 32.11 -26.47
C GLN A 642 -52.53 31.12 -25.44
N TYR A 643 -51.21 31.01 -25.34
CA TYR A 643 -50.51 30.07 -24.45
C TYR A 643 -49.75 30.77 -23.31
N GLY A 644 -50.08 32.05 -23.07
CA GLY A 644 -49.29 32.93 -22.20
C GLY A 644 -48.34 33.80 -23.00
N LEU A 645 -47.90 34.91 -22.40
CA LEU A 645 -46.91 35.79 -23.00
C LEU A 645 -45.51 35.28 -22.70
N GLU A 646 -44.66 35.34 -23.72
CA GLU A 646 -43.24 34.99 -23.63
C GLU A 646 -42.48 35.93 -22.70
N ARG A 647 -41.43 35.38 -22.08
CA ARG A 647 -40.55 36.09 -21.16
C ARG A 647 -39.11 35.83 -21.57
N PHE A 648 -38.31 36.89 -21.65
CA PHE A 648 -36.87 36.78 -21.82
C PHE A 648 -36.16 37.47 -20.65
N LYS A 649 -34.93 37.07 -20.39
CA LYS A 649 -34.01 37.77 -19.48
C LYS A 649 -32.88 38.37 -20.31
N VAL A 650 -32.43 39.55 -19.92
CA VAL A 650 -31.28 40.22 -20.52
C VAL A 650 -30.20 40.34 -19.46
N GLY A 651 -28.97 39.96 -19.80
CA GLY A 651 -27.81 40.00 -18.93
C GLY A 651 -26.60 40.59 -19.64
N VAL A 652 -25.54 40.87 -18.86
CA VAL A 652 -24.23 41.32 -19.36
C VAL A 652 -23.18 40.33 -18.85
N SER A 653 -22.32 39.81 -19.74
CA SER A 653 -21.19 38.95 -19.40
C SER A 653 -19.88 39.72 -19.62
N ASN A 654 -18.94 39.57 -18.68
CA ASN A 654 -17.56 40.07 -18.83
C ASN A 654 -16.58 38.92 -19.22
N GLY A 655 -17.09 37.71 -19.47
CA GLY A 655 -16.28 36.50 -19.65
C GLY A 655 -16.49 35.74 -20.96
N GLY A 656 -17.25 36.31 -21.90
CA GLY A 656 -17.82 35.55 -23.03
C GLY A 656 -19.06 34.79 -22.63
#